data_AF-A0A7Y5GWB6-F1
#
_entry.id   AF-A0A7Y5GWB6-F1
#
_cell.length_a   1.000
_cell.length_b   1.000
_cell.length_c   1.000
_cell.angle_alpha   90.00
_cell.angle_beta   90.00
_cell.angle_gamma   90.00
#
_symmetry.space_group_name_H-M   'P 1'
#
loop_
_entity.id
_entity.type
_entity.pdbx_description
1 polymer ?
#
loop_
_entity_poly.entity_id
_entity_poly.type
_entity_poly.pdbx_seq_one_letter_code
_entity_poly.pdbx_strand_id
1 'polypeptide(L)'
;MHKTVYISVFLVVAPLAIHSESLFAQKFTLIPGVKVGVDVYYESNPPYGGGVAAEDFDGDGDIDLILSGGLFGKTIRYFRNIGPWTWVDATTQAGFGKDFGMEKGIAVADYDNDGDWDFYVAVWDQGIGVVPKWTTGVGVLYANDGSGHFVEVNSGIKPNLYSSTGAWGDYDKDGDLDLYVSNYFASPNNLFRNDNGLFVDVGVQAGVAALPGKGGQSFQATWIDLNFDGFLDLHVTNDRCYAGFSPNYFFSNQGNGTFVDEGEKTKIGTCMDAMGAAFGDYNRDGLFDLYVANTPKGHSFKVQTCDGFVESAKDTNCLSQGTTGWGILFEDFDYDGWEDIYVCHAGHGVNYYENKMFRNLGNGKFEDITAAAGVEGGLYNATGVARADLDGDGDLDIVIVNVNDGPVEFLRNDGPTGNYLRVKLVGTTSNRDGQGATVELLSANGRQRKGLLSSNEYLSTGQRQIFFGLGTAETVNTVVVRWPMGTVQTLHNVVANQVLTVVETATDEIVAGPTDELCGDGVDNNCDGQIDEGFGIGDDCVVGIGACMASGHVACSANGNTSFCKANEGLAGVELCGDLLDNDCDGEVDEGFVVSEPCVVGIGECENVGIWICSEDKSQTICSVGPFPAGTELCGDGVDNDCDGVVDNGFSGVGETCGNGGKLVCSTDKLTMECMGEIPPPDDDPDPPRPDPDPPQRDPENPVRTTPDSWTCGLTTNGKRTGDKCVVGIGACATIGEYVCTTASTQPMCVGVPNLPQQELCGDFVDNNCNGYVDEGFEVGQPCTTGLGVCVMSGVTVCTPDALGTTCDASPIPPTVEKCGDGVDNDCDGETDEGFLVGSPCIIGKAPCASEGILLCAPDGLTTTCVGDIPTCDDGQAETGTASPHSDPEPGKDGCVATSNNPPIFLLFLILLASSRRLLSRLSR
;
A
#
# COMPACT_ATOMS: atom_id res chain seq x y z
N MET A 1 -3.67 82.14 -21.77
CA MET A 1 -4.19 80.77 -21.93
C MET A 1 -3.25 79.84 -21.17
N HIS A 2 -3.65 79.30 -20.02
CA HIS A 2 -2.86 78.26 -19.36
C HIS A 2 -3.26 76.89 -19.92
N LYS A 3 -2.27 76.08 -20.31
CA LYS A 3 -2.41 74.64 -20.40
C LYS A 3 -1.67 74.05 -19.20
N THR A 4 -2.41 73.60 -18.20
CA THR A 4 -1.86 72.80 -17.10
C THR A 4 -1.50 71.43 -17.65
N VAL A 5 -0.25 71.00 -17.48
CA VAL A 5 0.17 69.62 -17.74
C VAL A 5 0.01 68.84 -16.46
N TYR A 6 -0.83 67.81 -16.46
CA TYR A 6 -0.86 66.83 -15.37
C TYR A 6 0.32 65.88 -15.52
N ILE A 7 1.10 65.72 -14.45
CA ILE A 7 2.07 64.64 -14.31
C ILE A 7 1.42 63.59 -13.41
N SER A 8 0.96 62.49 -13.99
CA SER A 8 0.44 61.35 -13.24
C SER A 8 1.61 60.53 -12.68
N VAL A 9 1.81 60.58 -11.36
CA VAL A 9 2.75 59.68 -10.69
C VAL A 9 2.10 58.30 -10.59
N PHE A 10 2.61 57.34 -11.37
CA PHE A 10 2.25 55.93 -11.19
C PHE A 10 2.96 55.38 -9.96
N LEU A 11 2.21 55.24 -8.87
CA LEU A 11 2.64 54.46 -7.71
C LEU A 11 2.54 52.98 -8.06
N VAL A 12 3.68 52.36 -8.38
CA VAL A 12 3.75 50.91 -8.60
C VAL A 12 3.68 50.22 -7.24
N VAL A 13 2.46 49.93 -6.80
CA VAL A 13 2.22 48.96 -5.74
C VAL A 13 2.47 47.58 -6.34
N ALA A 14 3.69 47.08 -6.17
CA ALA A 14 3.94 45.66 -6.38
C ALA A 14 3.16 44.89 -5.31
N PRO A 15 2.29 43.93 -5.67
CA PRO A 15 1.72 43.05 -4.67
C PRO A 15 2.86 42.20 -4.09
N LEU A 16 3.05 42.26 -2.77
CA LEU A 16 3.68 41.13 -2.10
C LEU A 16 2.69 39.98 -2.22
N ALA A 17 2.96 39.07 -3.15
CA ALA A 17 2.37 37.74 -3.12
C ALA A 17 2.94 37.02 -1.90
N ILE A 18 2.29 37.23 -0.74
CA ILE A 18 2.32 36.26 0.34
C ILE A 18 1.85 34.98 -0.32
N HIS A 19 2.76 34.03 -0.48
CA HIS A 19 2.39 32.69 -0.91
C HIS A 19 1.67 32.09 0.29
N SER A 20 0.33 32.09 0.25
CA SER A 20 -0.41 31.07 0.96
C SER A 20 0.08 29.74 0.38
N GLU A 21 0.69 28.91 1.21
CA GLU A 21 0.89 27.51 0.87
C GLU A 21 -0.50 26.95 0.50
N SER A 22 -0.56 26.22 -0.62
CA SER A 22 -1.82 25.64 -1.07
C SER A 22 -2.25 24.60 -0.04
N LEU A 23 -3.55 24.51 0.26
CA LEU A 23 -4.09 23.39 1.05
C LEU A 23 -3.87 22.04 0.35
N PHE A 24 -3.62 22.11 -0.95
CA PHE A 24 -3.30 21.03 -1.86
C PHE A 24 -1.92 21.36 -2.44
N ALA A 25 -0.85 21.05 -1.70
CA ALA A 25 0.54 21.38 -2.03
C ALA A 25 1.38 20.10 -2.14
N GLN A 26 1.03 19.25 -3.12
CA GLN A 26 1.76 18.03 -3.48
C GLN A 26 3.29 18.20 -3.39
N LYS A 27 3.92 17.46 -2.48
CA LYS A 27 5.34 17.62 -2.14
C LYS A 27 5.85 16.35 -1.47
N PHE A 28 6.98 15.84 -1.95
CA PHE A 28 7.63 14.64 -1.43
C PHE A 28 9.05 14.92 -0.91
N THR A 29 9.52 14.08 0.00
CA THR A 29 10.91 14.00 0.46
C THR A 29 11.55 12.70 0.01
N LEU A 30 12.63 12.78 -0.78
CA LEU A 30 13.41 11.61 -1.20
C LEU A 30 14.23 11.00 -0.06
N ILE A 31 13.90 9.76 0.30
CA ILE A 31 14.55 8.93 1.32
C ILE A 31 15.17 7.69 0.64
N PRO A 32 16.49 7.67 0.37
CA PRO A 32 17.17 6.46 -0.12
C PRO A 32 17.12 5.33 0.91
N GLY A 33 16.76 4.11 0.48
CA GLY A 33 16.47 2.96 1.36
C GLY A 33 17.59 2.58 2.33
N VAL A 34 18.85 2.78 1.92
CA VAL A 34 20.04 2.59 2.76
C VAL A 34 20.08 3.47 4.03
N LYS A 35 19.27 4.54 4.11
CA LYS A 35 19.13 5.35 5.32
C LYS A 35 18.20 4.73 6.38
N VAL A 36 17.30 3.84 5.95
CA VAL A 36 16.13 3.35 6.72
C VAL A 36 16.13 1.83 6.93
N GLY A 37 17.17 1.14 6.46
CA GLY A 37 17.38 -0.31 6.63
C GLY A 37 17.28 -1.13 5.34
N VAL A 38 16.69 -0.56 4.29
CA VAL A 38 16.45 -1.23 3.00
C VAL A 38 17.69 -1.12 2.10
N ASP A 39 18.72 -1.90 2.43
CA ASP A 39 19.95 -2.03 1.64
C ASP A 39 19.76 -3.07 0.51
N VAL A 40 19.29 -2.56 -0.63
CA VAL A 40 19.05 -3.31 -1.88
C VAL A 40 19.55 -2.50 -3.07
N TYR A 41 20.32 -3.17 -3.92
CA TYR A 41 20.89 -2.63 -5.16
C TYR A 41 20.78 -3.65 -6.29
N TYR A 42 20.26 -3.21 -7.44
CA TYR A 42 20.14 -4.03 -8.64
C TYR A 42 21.34 -3.81 -9.56
N GLU A 43 22.30 -4.73 -9.51
CA GLU A 43 23.57 -4.66 -10.25
C GLU A 43 23.37 -4.67 -11.77
N SER A 44 23.92 -3.67 -12.47
CA SER A 44 23.73 -3.44 -13.92
C SER A 44 22.26 -3.25 -14.35
N ASN A 45 21.95 -3.36 -15.65
CA ASN A 45 20.58 -3.35 -16.16
C ASN A 45 20.10 -4.81 -16.32
N PRO A 46 19.45 -5.43 -15.31
CA PRO A 46 18.70 -6.65 -15.55
C PRO A 46 17.70 -6.40 -16.69
N PRO A 47 17.49 -7.36 -17.61
CA PRO A 47 16.55 -7.16 -18.70
C PRO A 47 15.19 -6.75 -18.12
N TYR A 48 14.79 -5.52 -18.48
CA TYR A 48 13.48 -4.91 -18.23
C TYR A 48 13.04 -4.86 -16.76
N GLY A 49 13.97 -4.63 -15.82
CA GLY A 49 13.63 -4.16 -14.46
C GLY A 49 13.53 -5.20 -13.34
N GLY A 50 12.96 -4.76 -12.22
CA GLY A 50 12.65 -5.54 -11.02
C GLY A 50 11.43 -4.91 -10.30
N GLY A 51 10.90 -5.59 -9.28
CA GLY A 51 9.59 -5.29 -8.69
C GLY A 51 9.55 -5.24 -7.17
N VAL A 52 8.51 -4.63 -6.62
CA VAL A 52 8.24 -4.53 -5.18
C VAL A 52 6.75 -4.76 -4.87
N ALA A 53 6.46 -5.49 -3.81
CA ALA A 53 5.16 -5.53 -3.17
C ALA A 53 5.22 -4.77 -1.82
N ALA A 54 4.18 -3.99 -1.53
CA ALA A 54 4.06 -3.22 -0.29
C ALA A 54 2.66 -3.44 0.33
N GLU A 55 2.58 -4.24 1.41
CA GLU A 55 1.34 -4.61 2.10
C GLU A 55 1.66 -5.12 3.53
N ASP A 56 0.66 -5.22 4.42
CA ASP A 56 0.77 -5.73 5.80
C ASP A 56 0.90 -7.27 5.82
N PHE A 57 2.13 -7.79 5.69
CA PHE A 57 2.38 -9.24 5.48
C PHE A 57 2.42 -10.10 6.75
N ASP A 58 2.52 -9.51 7.95
CA ASP A 58 2.50 -10.26 9.22
C ASP A 58 1.37 -9.87 10.19
N GLY A 59 0.47 -8.98 9.75
CA GLY A 59 -0.74 -8.60 10.47
C GLY A 59 -0.50 -7.69 11.68
N ASP A 60 0.70 -7.10 11.83
CA ASP A 60 0.97 -6.12 12.89
C ASP A 60 0.43 -4.70 12.56
N GLY A 61 0.13 -4.43 11.29
CA GLY A 61 -0.57 -3.24 10.80
C GLY A 61 0.34 -2.17 10.18
N ASP A 62 1.66 -2.28 10.33
CA ASP A 62 2.62 -1.46 9.57
C ASP A 62 2.85 -2.08 8.16
N ILE A 63 3.19 -1.27 7.15
CA ILE A 63 3.36 -1.79 5.78
C ILE A 63 4.78 -2.35 5.54
N ASP A 64 4.84 -3.65 5.27
CA ASP A 64 6.02 -4.43 4.93
C ASP A 64 6.38 -4.34 3.44
N LEU A 65 7.59 -4.78 3.08
CA LEU A 65 8.09 -4.76 1.71
C LEU A 65 8.70 -6.10 1.28
N ILE A 66 8.24 -6.65 0.16
CA ILE A 66 8.89 -7.77 -0.56
C ILE A 66 9.48 -7.24 -1.87
N LEU A 67 10.79 -7.44 -2.06
CA LEU A 67 11.57 -6.98 -3.21
C LEU A 67 12.13 -8.17 -3.98
N SER A 68 11.94 -8.23 -5.31
CA SER A 68 12.44 -9.34 -6.12
C SER A 68 13.95 -9.26 -6.34
N GLY A 69 14.64 -10.38 -6.54
CA GLY A 69 16.09 -10.43 -6.72
C GLY A 69 16.59 -9.79 -8.03
N GLY A 70 15.76 -9.73 -9.08
CA GLY A 70 16.04 -9.05 -10.37
C GLY A 70 17.08 -9.72 -11.28
N LEU A 71 18.02 -10.46 -10.70
CA LEU A 71 19.32 -10.87 -11.26
C LEU A 71 19.74 -12.26 -10.76
N PHE A 72 20.45 -13.03 -11.59
CA PHE A 72 21.11 -14.28 -11.15
C PHE A 72 22.04 -14.05 -9.96
N GLY A 73 22.03 -14.93 -8.96
CA GLY A 73 22.84 -14.77 -7.75
C GLY A 73 22.24 -13.83 -6.70
N LYS A 74 21.01 -13.37 -6.91
CA LYS A 74 20.18 -12.66 -5.92
C LYS A 74 19.01 -13.55 -5.51
N THR A 75 18.22 -13.08 -4.56
CA THR A 75 17.07 -13.78 -3.98
C THR A 75 16.09 -12.72 -3.50
N ILE A 76 14.81 -13.07 -3.41
CA ILE A 76 13.77 -12.28 -2.77
C ILE A 76 14.27 -11.72 -1.44
N ARG A 77 13.99 -10.44 -1.18
CA ARG A 77 14.27 -9.77 0.09
C ARG A 77 12.94 -9.37 0.73
N TYR A 78 12.80 -9.64 2.02
CA TYR A 78 11.65 -9.20 2.81
C TYR A 78 12.13 -8.29 3.94
N PHE A 79 11.54 -7.11 4.00
CA PHE A 79 11.84 -6.07 4.97
C PHE A 79 10.59 -5.82 5.79
N ARG A 80 10.66 -6.24 7.06
CA ARG A 80 9.58 -6.04 8.00
C ARG A 80 9.65 -4.62 8.57
N ASN A 81 8.54 -3.91 8.56
CA ASN A 81 8.43 -2.59 9.18
C ASN A 81 8.48 -2.72 10.72
N ILE A 82 8.92 -1.68 11.40
CA ILE A 82 8.93 -1.58 12.88
C ILE A 82 8.63 -0.14 13.33
N GLY A 83 7.73 0.52 12.62
CA GLY A 83 7.34 1.92 12.79
C GLY A 83 8.10 2.91 11.87
N PRO A 84 7.68 4.19 11.89
CA PRO A 84 7.99 5.21 10.90
C PRO A 84 9.44 5.19 10.35
N TRP A 85 9.56 5.00 9.04
CA TRP A 85 10.82 5.00 8.29
C TRP A 85 11.90 4.06 8.84
N THR A 86 11.50 2.92 9.40
CA THR A 86 12.43 1.98 10.05
C THR A 86 12.10 0.53 9.70
N TRP A 87 12.94 -0.11 8.86
CA TRP A 87 12.78 -1.51 8.46
C TRP A 87 13.87 -2.44 8.98
N VAL A 88 13.51 -3.71 9.17
CA VAL A 88 14.41 -4.81 9.52
C VAL A 88 14.42 -5.84 8.38
N ASP A 89 15.62 -6.21 7.91
CA ASP A 89 15.77 -7.34 7.00
C ASP A 89 15.36 -8.66 7.70
N ALA A 90 14.18 -9.16 7.33
CA ALA A 90 13.59 -10.38 7.84
C ALA A 90 13.67 -11.54 6.83
N THR A 91 14.35 -11.35 5.69
CA THR A 91 14.44 -12.30 4.56
C THR A 91 14.62 -13.77 4.98
N THR A 92 15.59 -14.06 5.86
CA THR A 92 15.88 -15.44 6.32
C THR A 92 14.92 -15.95 7.40
N GLN A 93 14.20 -15.06 8.08
CA GLN A 93 13.16 -15.41 9.06
C GLN A 93 11.88 -15.81 8.33
N ALA A 94 11.56 -15.10 7.25
CA ALA A 94 10.44 -15.32 6.35
C ALA A 94 10.56 -16.53 5.40
N GLY A 95 11.58 -17.39 5.58
CA GLY A 95 11.79 -18.61 4.78
C GLY A 95 12.65 -18.43 3.51
N PHE A 96 12.94 -17.20 3.07
CA PHE A 96 13.73 -16.93 1.86
C PHE A 96 15.25 -17.15 2.05
N GLY A 97 15.99 -17.16 0.93
CA GLY A 97 17.44 -17.37 0.91
C GLY A 97 17.96 -18.42 -0.09
N LYS A 98 17.13 -18.89 -1.03
CA LYS A 98 17.56 -19.65 -2.22
C LYS A 98 17.62 -18.70 -3.43
N ASP A 99 18.61 -18.88 -4.31
CA ASP A 99 18.65 -18.22 -5.63
C ASP A 99 17.79 -19.02 -6.62
N PHE A 100 16.72 -18.39 -7.13
CA PHE A 100 15.81 -18.98 -8.13
C PHE A 100 16.03 -18.43 -9.54
N GLY A 101 16.98 -17.50 -9.74
CA GLY A 101 17.30 -16.89 -11.02
C GLY A 101 16.89 -15.42 -11.14
N MET A 102 16.58 -14.99 -12.37
CA MET A 102 16.20 -13.59 -12.65
C MET A 102 14.72 -13.34 -12.31
N GLU A 103 14.39 -13.30 -11.03
CA GLU A 103 13.08 -12.88 -10.49
C GLU A 103 12.66 -11.49 -11.06
N LYS A 104 11.36 -11.27 -11.29
CA LYS A 104 10.80 -10.10 -11.97
C LYS A 104 9.67 -9.44 -11.19
N GLY A 105 8.44 -9.49 -11.70
CA GLY A 105 7.27 -8.88 -11.06
C GLY A 105 6.77 -9.71 -9.88
N ILE A 106 6.24 -9.02 -8.88
CA ILE A 106 5.56 -9.61 -7.72
C ILE A 106 4.08 -9.19 -7.75
N ALA A 107 3.18 -10.17 -7.75
CA ALA A 107 1.74 -9.99 -7.74
C ALA A 107 1.14 -10.53 -6.43
N VAL A 108 0.57 -9.67 -5.58
CA VAL A 108 -0.01 -10.02 -4.28
C VAL A 108 -1.51 -10.25 -4.37
N ALA A 109 -2.00 -11.31 -3.72
CA ALA A 109 -3.41 -11.63 -3.51
C ALA A 109 -3.52 -12.71 -2.42
N ASP A 110 -4.68 -12.87 -1.80
CA ASP A 110 -5.04 -14.08 -1.04
C ASP A 110 -5.57 -15.13 -2.04
N TYR A 111 -4.78 -16.17 -2.36
CA TYR A 111 -5.13 -17.08 -3.48
C TYR A 111 -5.95 -18.31 -3.06
N ASP A 112 -5.99 -18.67 -1.78
CA ASP A 112 -6.80 -19.78 -1.24
C ASP A 112 -7.89 -19.34 -0.24
N ASN A 113 -8.14 -18.02 -0.17
CA ASN A 113 -9.19 -17.32 0.58
C ASN A 113 -9.08 -17.47 2.13
N ASP A 114 -7.88 -17.68 2.67
CA ASP A 114 -7.70 -18.10 4.07
C ASP A 114 -7.73 -16.97 5.10
N GLY A 115 -7.21 -15.79 4.75
CA GLY A 115 -6.73 -14.85 5.76
C GLY A 115 -5.70 -13.86 5.23
N ASP A 116 -4.65 -14.38 4.60
CA ASP A 116 -3.35 -13.73 4.62
C ASP A 116 -2.84 -13.36 3.20
N TRP A 117 -1.80 -12.53 3.13
CA TRP A 117 -1.32 -12.01 1.84
C TRP A 117 -0.22 -12.90 1.24
N ASP A 118 -0.57 -13.62 0.18
CA ASP A 118 0.33 -14.44 -0.61
C ASP A 118 0.94 -13.66 -1.79
N PHE A 119 1.90 -14.26 -2.49
CA PHE A 119 2.36 -13.69 -3.75
C PHE A 119 2.87 -14.69 -4.78
N TYR A 120 2.61 -14.38 -6.05
CA TYR A 120 3.31 -14.97 -7.19
C TYR A 120 4.49 -14.08 -7.61
N VAL A 121 5.66 -14.68 -7.82
CA VAL A 121 6.84 -14.03 -8.40
C VAL A 121 7.14 -14.61 -9.78
N ALA A 122 7.16 -13.73 -10.79
CA ALA A 122 7.58 -14.07 -12.14
C ALA A 122 9.11 -14.29 -12.19
N VAL A 123 9.59 -15.22 -13.02
CA VAL A 123 11.02 -15.50 -13.20
C VAL A 123 11.38 -15.53 -14.68
N TRP A 124 12.46 -14.83 -15.02
CA TRP A 124 13.04 -14.76 -16.36
C TRP A 124 14.10 -15.86 -16.55
N ASP A 125 13.67 -17.12 -16.66
CA ASP A 125 14.58 -18.16 -17.18
C ASP A 125 15.05 -17.77 -18.58
N GLN A 126 16.32 -18.01 -18.87
CA GLN A 126 16.91 -17.79 -20.19
C GLN A 126 17.04 -19.07 -21.02
N GLY A 127 16.87 -20.26 -20.44
CA GLY A 127 16.97 -21.56 -21.12
C GLY A 127 18.36 -21.90 -21.67
N ILE A 128 19.38 -21.05 -21.46
CA ILE A 128 20.72 -21.22 -22.05
C ILE A 128 21.65 -21.98 -21.09
N GLY A 129 22.02 -23.21 -21.47
CA GLY A 129 22.94 -24.09 -20.73
C GLY A 129 24.41 -23.62 -20.66
N VAL A 130 24.68 -22.31 -20.56
CA VAL A 130 26.02 -21.73 -20.39
C VAL A 130 26.38 -21.54 -18.91
N VAL A 131 25.40 -21.57 -18.01
CA VAL A 131 25.61 -21.48 -16.55
C VAL A 131 25.66 -22.90 -15.96
N PRO A 132 26.80 -23.37 -15.41
CA PRO A 132 26.87 -24.72 -14.89
C PRO A 132 26.12 -24.85 -13.54
N LYS A 133 25.00 -25.58 -13.57
CA LYS A 133 24.41 -26.27 -12.40
C LYS A 133 23.74 -25.38 -11.33
N TRP A 134 22.93 -24.42 -11.78
CA TRP A 134 21.83 -23.85 -11.00
C TRP A 134 20.49 -24.18 -11.69
N THR A 135 19.39 -24.17 -10.95
CA THR A 135 18.08 -24.63 -11.42
C THR A 135 17.46 -23.67 -12.44
N THR A 136 16.80 -24.23 -13.46
CA THR A 136 15.88 -23.50 -14.36
C THR A 136 14.65 -23.10 -13.56
N GLY A 137 14.60 -21.84 -13.12
CA GLY A 137 13.48 -21.29 -12.34
C GLY A 137 12.32 -20.88 -13.23
N VAL A 138 11.20 -21.59 -13.12
CA VAL A 138 9.88 -21.06 -13.53
C VAL A 138 9.37 -20.07 -12.47
N GLY A 139 8.34 -19.29 -12.79
CA GLY A 139 7.66 -18.46 -11.80
C GLY A 139 7.08 -19.28 -10.64
N VAL A 140 7.03 -18.70 -9.44
CA VAL A 140 6.78 -19.40 -8.18
C VAL A 140 5.66 -18.72 -7.40
N LEU A 141 4.75 -19.50 -6.82
CA LEU A 141 3.77 -19.04 -5.84
C LEU A 141 4.29 -19.31 -4.42
N TYR A 142 4.11 -18.35 -3.52
CA TYR A 142 4.44 -18.44 -2.11
C TYR A 142 3.19 -18.17 -1.28
N ALA A 143 2.79 -19.16 -0.47
CA ALA A 143 1.75 -18.99 0.54
C ALA A 143 2.36 -18.43 1.83
N ASN A 144 1.62 -17.55 2.52
CA ASN A 144 1.96 -17.01 3.83
C ASN A 144 1.49 -17.96 4.95
N ASP A 145 1.69 -17.58 6.22
CA ASP A 145 1.09 -18.24 7.39
C ASP A 145 0.59 -17.23 8.44
N GLY A 146 0.28 -16.01 7.99
CA GLY A 146 -0.18 -14.89 8.81
C GLY A 146 0.87 -14.31 9.75
N SER A 147 2.14 -14.69 9.57
CA SER A 147 3.26 -14.20 10.39
C SER A 147 4.47 -13.70 9.57
N GLY A 148 4.25 -13.37 8.29
CA GLY A 148 5.31 -12.93 7.38
C GLY A 148 6.31 -14.04 7.05
N HIS A 149 5.90 -15.30 7.16
CA HIS A 149 6.72 -16.47 6.84
C HIS A 149 6.10 -17.28 5.70
N PHE A 150 6.89 -17.48 4.65
CA PHE A 150 6.38 -17.91 3.36
C PHE A 150 6.89 -19.29 2.93
N VAL A 151 6.02 -20.07 2.30
CA VAL A 151 6.32 -21.41 1.79
C VAL A 151 6.05 -21.54 0.30
N GLU A 152 7.02 -22.11 -0.42
CA GLU A 152 6.99 -22.40 -1.86
C GLU A 152 5.87 -23.41 -2.18
N VAL A 153 4.82 -22.98 -2.89
CA VAL A 153 3.63 -23.79 -3.20
C VAL A 153 3.83 -24.58 -4.49
N ASN A 154 3.68 -25.90 -4.43
CA ASN A 154 3.62 -26.76 -5.62
C ASN A 154 2.19 -26.77 -6.21
N SER A 155 1.70 -25.59 -6.60
CA SER A 155 0.30 -25.33 -6.98
C SER A 155 -0.08 -25.76 -8.40
N GLY A 156 0.87 -26.25 -9.20
CA GLY A 156 0.66 -26.60 -10.61
C GLY A 156 1.04 -25.49 -11.61
N ILE A 157 1.21 -24.25 -11.14
CA ILE A 157 1.69 -23.10 -11.92
C ILE A 157 3.02 -23.45 -12.61
N LYS A 158 3.03 -23.41 -13.95
CA LYS A 158 4.18 -23.73 -14.82
C LYS A 158 4.20 -22.76 -16.01
N PRO A 159 4.56 -21.47 -15.79
CA PRO A 159 4.55 -20.46 -16.85
C PRO A 159 5.55 -20.80 -17.97
N ASN A 160 5.27 -20.28 -19.16
CA ASN A 160 6.23 -20.32 -20.26
C ASN A 160 7.50 -19.50 -19.92
N LEU A 161 8.58 -19.76 -20.67
CA LEU A 161 9.85 -19.04 -20.50
C LEU A 161 9.66 -17.52 -20.64
N TYR A 162 10.53 -16.75 -19.97
CA TYR A 162 10.55 -15.29 -20.02
C TYR A 162 9.33 -14.58 -19.38
N SER A 163 8.80 -15.12 -18.28
CA SER A 163 7.72 -14.46 -17.53
C SER A 163 8.14 -13.10 -16.96
N SER A 164 7.26 -12.09 -17.10
CA SER A 164 7.50 -10.70 -16.72
C SER A 164 6.72 -10.30 -15.47
N THR A 165 5.40 -10.48 -15.47
CA THR A 165 4.53 -10.27 -14.28
C THR A 165 3.34 -11.23 -14.29
N GLY A 166 2.82 -11.53 -13.09
CA GLY A 166 1.46 -12.05 -12.91
C GLY A 166 0.42 -10.91 -12.85
N ALA A 167 -0.86 -11.26 -12.93
CA ALA A 167 -2.01 -10.43 -12.60
C ALA A 167 -3.17 -11.31 -12.12
N TRP A 168 -3.73 -11.00 -10.95
CA TRP A 168 -4.75 -11.79 -10.26
C TRP A 168 -6.17 -11.32 -10.57
N GLY A 169 -7.11 -12.25 -10.82
CA GLY A 169 -8.51 -11.91 -11.00
C GLY A 169 -9.39 -13.09 -11.37
N ASP A 170 -10.42 -13.31 -10.55
CA ASP A 170 -11.59 -14.18 -10.76
C ASP A 170 -12.28 -13.85 -12.10
N TYR A 171 -12.00 -14.64 -13.16
CA TYR A 171 -12.47 -14.33 -14.52
C TYR A 171 -13.72 -15.12 -14.95
N ASP A 172 -14.01 -16.26 -14.31
CA ASP A 172 -15.20 -17.07 -14.62
C ASP A 172 -16.25 -17.20 -13.50
N LYS A 173 -16.03 -16.51 -12.36
CA LYS A 173 -17.00 -16.27 -11.28
C LYS A 173 -17.35 -17.49 -10.44
N ASP A 174 -16.33 -18.23 -10.01
CA ASP A 174 -16.47 -19.27 -8.99
C ASP A 174 -16.05 -18.82 -7.57
N GLY A 175 -15.22 -17.78 -7.46
CA GLY A 175 -14.78 -17.15 -6.20
C GLY A 175 -13.32 -17.39 -5.83
N ASP A 176 -12.59 -18.22 -6.59
CA ASP A 176 -11.13 -18.35 -6.46
C ASP A 176 -10.42 -17.29 -7.32
N LEU A 177 -9.15 -16.98 -7.01
CA LEU A 177 -8.38 -16.00 -7.79
C LEU A 177 -7.49 -16.67 -8.85
N ASP A 178 -7.80 -16.41 -10.11
CA ASP A 178 -7.03 -16.89 -11.26
C ASP A 178 -5.80 -16.03 -11.54
N LEU A 179 -4.78 -16.64 -12.17
CA LEU A 179 -3.51 -15.98 -12.46
C LEU A 179 -3.25 -15.90 -13.98
N TYR A 180 -3.27 -14.69 -14.53
CA TYR A 180 -2.69 -14.43 -15.86
C TYR A 180 -1.20 -14.15 -15.73
N VAL A 181 -0.36 -14.81 -16.55
CA VAL A 181 1.09 -14.55 -16.59
C VAL A 181 1.49 -13.99 -17.95
N SER A 182 2.02 -12.77 -17.92
CA SER A 182 2.63 -12.11 -19.08
C SER A 182 4.01 -12.70 -19.34
N ASN A 183 4.28 -13.05 -20.60
CA ASN A 183 5.54 -13.63 -21.04
C ASN A 183 6.14 -12.83 -22.21
N TYR A 184 7.47 -12.82 -22.30
CA TYR A 184 8.23 -12.02 -23.25
C TYR A 184 8.87 -12.86 -24.37
N PHE A 185 9.56 -12.21 -25.32
CA PHE A 185 10.22 -12.83 -26.48
C PHE A 185 9.34 -13.75 -27.35
N ALA A 186 8.01 -13.53 -27.36
CA ALA A 186 7.01 -14.35 -28.05
C ALA A 186 6.86 -15.80 -27.54
N SER A 187 7.22 -16.05 -26.28
CA SER A 187 6.51 -17.05 -25.47
C SER A 187 5.01 -16.68 -25.40
N PRO A 188 4.07 -17.61 -25.57
CA PRO A 188 2.66 -17.33 -25.30
C PRO A 188 2.44 -17.00 -23.82
N ASN A 189 1.57 -16.03 -23.53
CA ASN A 189 1.08 -15.78 -22.18
C ASN A 189 0.26 -16.99 -21.67
N ASN A 190 0.21 -17.19 -20.35
CA ASN A 190 -0.58 -18.24 -19.71
C ASN A 190 -1.81 -17.63 -19.00
N LEU A 191 -2.89 -18.39 -18.90
CA LEU A 191 -3.98 -18.11 -17.96
C LEU A 191 -4.19 -19.36 -17.13
N PHE A 192 -3.84 -19.32 -15.86
CA PHE A 192 -4.05 -20.43 -14.95
C PHE A 192 -5.38 -20.22 -14.20
N ARG A 193 -6.38 -21.06 -14.47
CA ARG A 193 -7.58 -21.12 -13.61
C ARG A 193 -7.21 -21.77 -12.28
N ASN A 194 -7.72 -21.24 -11.18
CA ASN A 194 -7.48 -21.72 -9.83
C ASN A 194 -8.60 -22.70 -9.39
N ASP A 195 -8.38 -24.01 -9.53
CA ASP A 195 -9.30 -25.03 -9.02
C ASP A 195 -9.02 -25.30 -7.53
N ASN A 196 -9.44 -24.41 -6.62
CA ASN A 196 -9.25 -24.53 -5.15
C ASN A 196 -7.78 -24.76 -4.76
N GLY A 197 -6.88 -23.88 -5.19
CA GLY A 197 -5.43 -23.91 -4.97
C GLY A 197 -4.64 -24.76 -5.98
N LEU A 198 -5.32 -25.48 -6.89
CA LEU A 198 -4.70 -26.23 -7.97
C LEU A 198 -4.86 -25.51 -9.32
N PHE A 199 -3.75 -25.03 -9.88
CA PHE A 199 -3.75 -24.17 -11.06
C PHE A 199 -3.60 -24.94 -12.37
N VAL A 200 -4.50 -24.66 -13.33
CA VAL A 200 -4.56 -25.33 -14.65
C VAL A 200 -4.45 -24.29 -15.77
N ASP A 201 -3.47 -24.44 -16.68
CA ASP A 201 -3.35 -23.53 -17.84
C ASP A 201 -4.48 -23.78 -18.85
N VAL A 202 -5.35 -22.78 -18.95
CA VAL A 202 -6.48 -22.69 -19.87
C VAL A 202 -6.26 -21.62 -20.95
N GLY A 203 -5.10 -20.95 -21.00
CA GLY A 203 -4.86 -19.78 -21.85
C GLY A 203 -5.11 -20.00 -23.34
N VAL A 204 -4.82 -21.19 -23.87
CA VAL A 204 -5.07 -21.54 -25.28
C VAL A 204 -6.57 -21.80 -25.53
N GLN A 205 -7.25 -22.42 -24.57
CA GLN A 205 -8.66 -22.79 -24.59
C GLN A 205 -9.56 -21.54 -24.44
N ALA A 206 -9.18 -20.64 -23.54
CA ALA A 206 -9.82 -19.34 -23.31
C ALA A 206 -9.51 -18.31 -24.44
N GLY A 207 -8.45 -18.53 -25.21
CA GLY A 207 -8.08 -17.70 -26.37
C GLY A 207 -7.16 -16.51 -26.06
N VAL A 208 -6.64 -16.40 -24.83
CA VAL A 208 -5.79 -15.29 -24.34
C VAL A 208 -4.29 -15.59 -24.39
N ALA A 209 -3.90 -16.84 -24.67
CA ALA A 209 -2.51 -17.19 -24.94
C ALA A 209 -2.06 -16.57 -26.26
N ALA A 210 -1.03 -15.74 -26.21
CA ALA A 210 -0.51 -14.96 -27.35
C ALA A 210 0.23 -15.85 -28.39
N LEU A 211 -0.52 -16.63 -29.17
CA LEU A 211 0.00 -17.72 -30.02
C LEU A 211 1.05 -17.27 -31.06
N PRO A 212 2.00 -18.16 -31.45
CA PRO A 212 3.03 -17.87 -32.45
C PRO A 212 2.49 -17.30 -33.77
N GLY A 213 3.19 -16.31 -34.34
CA GLY A 213 2.73 -15.57 -35.52
C GLY A 213 1.61 -14.54 -35.24
N LYS A 214 1.04 -14.54 -34.02
CA LYS A 214 0.21 -13.47 -33.44
C LYS A 214 0.77 -12.96 -32.10
N GLY A 215 1.97 -13.39 -31.72
CA GLY A 215 2.49 -13.25 -30.36
C GLY A 215 2.83 -11.81 -29.95
N GLY A 216 2.53 -11.50 -28.70
CA GLY A 216 2.96 -10.28 -28.02
C GLY A 216 4.38 -10.42 -27.44
N GLN A 217 4.94 -9.29 -27.02
CA GLN A 217 6.10 -9.25 -26.13
C GLN A 217 5.60 -8.59 -24.85
N SER A 218 4.90 -9.37 -24.02
CA SER A 218 4.00 -8.82 -23.00
C SER A 218 4.73 -8.42 -21.71
N PHE A 219 4.37 -7.25 -21.17
CA PHE A 219 5.01 -6.69 -19.99
C PHE A 219 4.10 -6.55 -18.78
N GLN A 220 2.85 -6.15 -18.98
CA GLN A 220 1.86 -5.99 -17.92
C GLN A 220 0.51 -6.46 -18.45
N ALA A 221 -0.28 -7.04 -17.55
CA ALA A 221 -1.68 -7.32 -17.77
C ALA A 221 -2.49 -6.76 -16.60
N THR A 222 -3.72 -6.32 -16.85
CA THR A 222 -4.59 -5.71 -15.85
C THR A 222 -6.02 -6.20 -16.07
N TRP A 223 -6.61 -6.78 -15.03
CA TRP A 223 -8.00 -7.23 -15.00
C TRP A 223 -8.94 -6.08 -14.66
N ILE A 224 -9.98 -5.86 -15.46
CA ILE A 224 -10.89 -4.73 -15.33
C ILE A 224 -12.23 -5.00 -16.04
N ASP A 225 -13.37 -4.81 -15.36
CA ASP A 225 -14.67 -4.69 -16.05
C ASP A 225 -14.72 -3.31 -16.74
N LEU A 226 -14.30 -3.28 -18.00
CA LEU A 226 -14.15 -2.05 -18.78
C LEU A 226 -15.41 -1.72 -19.58
N ASN A 227 -16.28 -2.70 -19.78
CA ASN A 227 -17.48 -2.59 -20.60
C ASN A 227 -18.78 -2.47 -19.78
N PHE A 228 -18.73 -2.78 -18.48
CA PHE A 228 -19.80 -2.76 -17.49
C PHE A 228 -20.89 -3.83 -17.70
N ASP A 229 -20.54 -4.99 -18.26
CA ASP A 229 -21.37 -6.21 -18.22
C ASP A 229 -21.17 -7.06 -16.95
N GLY A 230 -20.14 -6.73 -16.17
CA GLY A 230 -19.82 -7.35 -14.89
C GLY A 230 -18.72 -8.41 -14.96
N PHE A 231 -18.26 -8.86 -16.12
CA PHE A 231 -17.13 -9.79 -16.23
C PHE A 231 -15.80 -9.03 -16.34
N LEU A 232 -14.72 -9.59 -15.79
CA LEU A 232 -13.40 -8.97 -15.92
C LEU A 232 -12.85 -9.19 -17.34
N ASP A 233 -12.73 -8.09 -18.09
CA ASP A 233 -11.94 -8.01 -19.31
C ASP A 233 -10.44 -7.91 -18.94
N LEU A 234 -9.55 -8.17 -19.91
CA LEU A 234 -8.10 -8.23 -19.70
C LEU A 234 -7.34 -7.34 -20.71
N HIS A 235 -6.78 -6.22 -20.25
CA HIS A 235 -5.84 -5.42 -21.06
C HIS A 235 -4.41 -5.94 -20.90
N VAL A 236 -3.64 -6.01 -22.00
CA VAL A 236 -2.25 -6.48 -21.99
C VAL A 236 -1.34 -5.56 -22.81
N THR A 237 -0.27 -5.03 -22.19
CA THR A 237 0.73 -4.20 -22.87
C THR A 237 1.73 -5.05 -23.67
N ASN A 238 2.06 -4.62 -24.88
CA ASN A 238 3.00 -5.31 -25.76
C ASN A 238 4.12 -4.39 -26.27
N ASP A 239 5.37 -4.82 -26.10
CA ASP A 239 6.54 -4.19 -26.70
C ASP A 239 6.68 -4.52 -28.20
N ARG A 240 7.40 -3.67 -28.93
CA ARG A 240 7.84 -3.86 -30.32
C ARG A 240 6.74 -4.19 -31.32
N CYS A 241 5.65 -3.42 -31.37
CA CYS A 241 4.64 -3.57 -32.43
C CYS A 241 5.21 -3.23 -33.83
N TYR A 242 5.81 -4.23 -34.48
CA TYR A 242 6.23 -4.23 -35.88
C TYR A 242 6.17 -5.64 -36.48
N ALA A 243 6.06 -5.70 -37.80
CA ALA A 243 5.93 -6.89 -38.67
C ALA A 243 6.27 -8.26 -38.02
N GLY A 244 5.27 -8.87 -37.39
CA GLY A 244 5.37 -10.17 -36.71
C GLY A 244 4.84 -10.16 -35.28
N PHE A 245 4.81 -8.99 -34.63
CA PHE A 245 4.30 -8.76 -33.28
C PHE A 245 2.98 -7.98 -33.28
N SER A 246 2.21 -8.15 -32.21
CA SER A 246 0.88 -7.56 -32.02
C SER A 246 0.90 -6.18 -31.35
N PRO A 247 -0.16 -5.36 -31.51
CA PRO A 247 -0.41 -4.21 -30.63
C PRO A 247 -0.75 -4.68 -29.20
N ASN A 248 -0.99 -3.76 -28.27
CA ASN A 248 -1.64 -4.09 -27.00
C ASN A 248 -2.95 -4.87 -27.24
N TYR A 249 -3.22 -5.91 -26.45
CA TYR A 249 -4.48 -6.67 -26.55
C TYR A 249 -5.56 -6.06 -25.66
N PHE A 250 -6.82 -6.33 -26.01
CA PHE A 250 -7.93 -6.19 -25.07
C PHE A 250 -8.83 -7.42 -25.14
N PHE A 251 -8.51 -8.33 -24.22
CA PHE A 251 -9.20 -9.53 -23.79
C PHE A 251 -10.65 -9.31 -23.35
N SER A 252 -11.65 -9.15 -24.23
CA SER A 252 -13.02 -8.99 -23.75
C SER A 252 -13.66 -10.33 -23.39
N ASN A 253 -14.14 -10.47 -22.16
CA ASN A 253 -14.66 -11.71 -21.59
C ASN A 253 -16.06 -12.00 -22.13
N GLN A 254 -16.36 -13.25 -22.48
CA GLN A 254 -17.66 -13.64 -23.05
C GLN A 254 -18.56 -14.36 -22.04
N GLY A 255 -18.20 -14.37 -20.75
CA GLY A 255 -19.00 -14.96 -19.66
C GLY A 255 -19.18 -16.48 -19.78
N ASN A 256 -18.23 -17.16 -20.42
CA ASN A 256 -18.32 -18.59 -20.78
C ASN A 256 -16.97 -19.32 -20.76
N GLY A 257 -15.95 -18.74 -20.10
CA GLY A 257 -14.58 -19.24 -20.10
C GLY A 257 -13.75 -18.92 -21.36
N THR A 258 -14.25 -18.06 -22.26
CA THR A 258 -13.53 -17.64 -23.48
C THR A 258 -13.57 -16.14 -23.69
N PHE A 259 -12.56 -15.61 -24.39
CA PHE A 259 -12.38 -14.19 -24.65
C PHE A 259 -12.30 -13.86 -26.15
N VAL A 260 -12.54 -12.59 -26.49
CA VAL A 260 -12.38 -12.03 -27.83
C VAL A 260 -11.46 -10.81 -27.77
N ASP A 261 -10.40 -10.78 -28.58
CA ASP A 261 -9.57 -9.58 -28.75
C ASP A 261 -10.36 -8.48 -29.47
N GLU A 262 -10.76 -7.46 -28.73
CA GLU A 262 -11.45 -6.28 -29.24
C GLU A 262 -10.54 -5.04 -29.31
N GLY A 263 -9.22 -5.21 -29.23
CA GLY A 263 -8.23 -4.13 -29.20
C GLY A 263 -8.34 -3.13 -30.36
N GLU A 264 -8.54 -3.61 -31.60
CA GLU A 264 -8.76 -2.76 -32.78
C GLU A 264 -10.14 -2.08 -32.77
N LYS A 265 -11.20 -2.83 -32.39
CA LYS A 265 -12.59 -2.35 -32.36
C LYS A 265 -12.77 -1.19 -31.38
N THR A 266 -12.21 -1.34 -30.19
CA THR A 266 -12.27 -0.36 -29.09
C THR A 266 -11.22 0.75 -29.23
N LYS A 267 -10.17 0.55 -30.05
CA LYS A 267 -8.99 1.43 -30.23
C LYS A 267 -8.10 1.56 -28.97
N ILE A 268 -8.30 0.71 -27.98
CA ILE A 268 -7.40 0.59 -26.82
C ILE A 268 -6.07 -0.08 -27.24
N GLY A 269 -6.13 -0.99 -28.23
CA GLY A 269 -4.99 -1.74 -28.75
C GLY A 269 -4.05 -0.89 -29.61
N THR A 270 -3.26 -0.02 -28.97
CA THR A 270 -2.24 0.77 -29.68
C THR A 270 -1.10 -0.12 -30.16
N CYS A 271 -0.68 0.12 -31.41
CA CYS A 271 0.59 -0.39 -31.93
C CYS A 271 1.73 0.55 -31.51
N MET A 272 2.41 0.21 -30.42
CA MET A 272 3.54 0.97 -29.84
C MET A 272 4.62 0.01 -29.30
N ASP A 273 5.63 0.57 -28.64
CA ASP A 273 6.58 -0.20 -27.83
C ASP A 273 6.14 0.00 -26.36
N ALA A 274 5.06 -0.65 -25.93
CA ALA A 274 4.46 -0.40 -24.61
C ALA A 274 5.28 -1.05 -23.49
N MET A 275 5.37 -0.38 -22.34
CA MET A 275 5.92 -0.94 -21.09
C MET A 275 4.79 -1.17 -20.08
N GLY A 276 4.71 -0.34 -19.04
CA GLY A 276 3.59 -0.37 -18.11
C GLY A 276 2.35 0.37 -18.63
N ALA A 277 1.23 0.17 -17.96
CA ALA A 277 0.00 0.92 -18.15
C ALA A 277 -0.74 1.10 -16.82
N ALA A 278 -1.58 2.12 -16.70
CA ALA A 278 -2.46 2.30 -15.53
C ALA A 278 -3.81 2.90 -15.92
N PHE A 279 -4.88 2.46 -15.26
CA PHE A 279 -6.25 2.95 -15.40
C PHE A 279 -6.68 3.87 -14.25
N GLY A 280 -7.57 4.84 -14.53
CA GLY A 280 -8.21 5.74 -13.55
C GLY A 280 -9.36 6.56 -14.16
N ASP A 281 -10.20 7.21 -13.34
CA ASP A 281 -11.33 8.07 -13.76
C ASP A 281 -10.91 9.56 -13.69
N TYR A 282 -9.83 9.91 -14.40
CA TYR A 282 -9.17 11.23 -14.30
C TYR A 282 -10.09 12.42 -14.62
N ASN A 283 -11.21 12.16 -15.30
CA ASN A 283 -12.17 13.16 -15.73
C ASN A 283 -13.49 13.14 -14.93
N ARG A 284 -13.68 12.14 -14.06
CA ARG A 284 -14.84 11.89 -13.18
C ARG A 284 -16.17 11.60 -13.93
N ASP A 285 -16.13 11.19 -15.19
CA ASP A 285 -17.32 10.76 -15.94
C ASP A 285 -17.75 9.31 -15.61
N GLY A 286 -16.91 8.56 -14.91
CA GLY A 286 -17.20 7.21 -14.40
C GLY A 286 -16.78 6.09 -15.36
N LEU A 287 -16.11 6.42 -16.46
CA LEU A 287 -15.40 5.49 -17.31
C LEU A 287 -13.93 5.36 -16.86
N PHE A 288 -13.23 4.31 -17.29
CA PHE A 288 -11.82 4.12 -16.94
C PHE A 288 -10.91 4.51 -18.11
N ASP A 289 -10.24 5.64 -17.94
CA ASP A 289 -9.27 6.20 -18.85
C ASP A 289 -7.89 5.55 -18.61
N LEU A 290 -7.03 5.51 -19.65
CA LEU A 290 -5.84 4.64 -19.69
C LEU A 290 -4.57 5.41 -20.08
N TYR A 291 -3.54 5.37 -19.22
CA TYR A 291 -2.17 5.77 -19.56
C TYR A 291 -1.35 4.55 -19.96
N VAL A 292 -0.56 4.64 -21.04
CA VAL A 292 0.38 3.59 -21.47
C VAL A 292 1.76 4.18 -21.70
N ALA A 293 2.75 3.69 -20.95
CA ALA A 293 4.14 4.11 -21.07
C ALA A 293 4.78 3.61 -22.37
N ASN A 294 5.72 4.38 -22.91
CA ASN A 294 6.42 4.08 -24.17
C ASN A 294 7.89 4.50 -24.11
N THR A 295 8.62 4.09 -25.15
CA THR A 295 9.87 4.69 -25.64
C THR A 295 9.74 6.19 -25.98
N PRO A 296 10.88 6.89 -26.29
CA PRO A 296 10.92 8.31 -26.68
C PRO A 296 10.10 8.71 -27.92
N LYS A 297 9.42 7.75 -28.57
CA LYS A 297 8.39 7.99 -29.59
C LYS A 297 7.17 8.74 -29.03
N GLY A 298 6.90 8.64 -27.73
CA GLY A 298 5.83 9.34 -27.03
C GLY A 298 4.79 8.39 -26.40
N HIS A 299 4.45 8.65 -25.14
CA HIS A 299 3.49 7.89 -24.34
C HIS A 299 2.05 8.10 -24.87
N SER A 300 1.15 7.15 -24.61
CA SER A 300 -0.26 7.23 -25.01
C SER A 300 -1.12 7.48 -23.77
N PHE A 301 -2.11 8.37 -23.89
CA PHE A 301 -3.10 8.60 -22.85
C PHE A 301 -4.47 8.69 -23.51
N LYS A 302 -5.34 7.74 -23.15
CA LYS A 302 -6.59 7.46 -23.84
C LYS A 302 -7.77 7.75 -22.93
N VAL A 303 -8.74 8.48 -23.49
CA VAL A 303 -10.03 8.72 -22.88
C VAL A 303 -11.04 7.71 -23.44
N GLN A 304 -11.72 6.98 -22.57
CA GLN A 304 -12.82 6.08 -22.91
C GLN A 304 -14.05 6.92 -23.34
N THR A 305 -14.80 6.43 -24.33
CA THR A 305 -16.05 7.07 -24.77
C THR A 305 -17.06 6.01 -25.19
N CYS A 306 -18.32 6.41 -25.40
CA CYS A 306 -19.35 5.55 -25.96
C CYS A 306 -18.99 4.92 -27.32
N ASP A 307 -18.03 5.50 -28.07
CA ASP A 307 -17.53 4.98 -29.35
C ASP A 307 -16.15 4.29 -29.20
N GLY A 308 -15.77 3.88 -27.98
CA GLY A 308 -14.44 3.37 -27.64
C GLY A 308 -13.42 4.48 -27.32
N PHE A 309 -12.15 4.14 -27.28
CA PHE A 309 -11.08 5.03 -26.83
C PHE A 309 -10.65 6.08 -27.87
N VAL A 310 -10.17 7.23 -27.40
CA VAL A 310 -9.53 8.29 -28.18
C VAL A 310 -8.31 8.84 -27.44
N GLU A 311 -7.23 9.21 -28.13
CA GLU A 311 -6.10 9.89 -27.47
C GLU A 311 -6.53 11.25 -26.91
N SER A 312 -6.06 11.63 -25.72
CA SER A 312 -6.37 12.94 -25.13
C SER A 312 -5.86 14.09 -25.99
N ALA A 313 -6.79 14.82 -26.59
CA ALA A 313 -6.51 16.04 -27.35
C ALA A 313 -6.13 17.23 -26.45
N LYS A 314 -6.11 17.08 -25.11
CA LYS A 314 -5.84 18.14 -24.15
C LYS A 314 -4.39 18.13 -23.60
N ASP A 315 -3.74 16.97 -23.58
CA ASP A 315 -2.48 16.71 -22.85
C ASP A 315 -1.24 16.58 -23.73
N THR A 316 -1.34 16.93 -25.02
CA THR A 316 -0.37 16.63 -26.09
C THR A 316 1.07 17.13 -25.88
N ASN A 317 1.33 17.92 -24.83
CA ASN A 317 2.64 18.47 -24.49
C ASN A 317 3.19 17.96 -23.15
N CYS A 318 2.38 17.38 -22.26
CA CYS A 318 2.80 17.03 -20.89
C CYS A 318 3.24 15.57 -20.73
N LEU A 319 2.77 14.66 -21.60
CA LEU A 319 3.00 13.20 -21.50
C LEU A 319 4.45 12.77 -21.85
N SER A 320 5.44 13.25 -21.10
CA SER A 320 6.88 12.92 -21.09
C SER A 320 7.53 12.52 -22.44
N GLN A 321 7.28 13.27 -23.52
CA GLN A 321 7.89 12.99 -24.82
C GLN A 321 9.42 13.08 -24.76
N GLY A 322 10.12 12.08 -25.32
CA GLY A 322 11.58 12.02 -25.35
C GLY A 322 12.22 11.12 -24.29
N THR A 323 11.46 10.58 -23.34
CA THR A 323 11.89 9.64 -22.30
C THR A 323 11.41 8.20 -22.57
N THR A 324 11.88 7.22 -21.78
CA THR A 324 11.31 5.85 -21.76
C THR A 324 10.67 5.60 -20.40
N GLY A 325 9.35 5.40 -20.36
CA GLY A 325 8.58 5.18 -19.12
C GLY A 325 8.33 3.71 -18.83
N TRP A 326 8.01 3.39 -17.58
CA TRP A 326 7.84 2.03 -17.07
C TRP A 326 6.64 1.94 -16.13
N GLY A 327 6.88 1.81 -14.81
CA GLY A 327 5.85 1.91 -13.80
C GLY A 327 5.17 3.27 -13.78
N ILE A 328 3.85 3.23 -13.57
CA ILE A 328 2.96 4.37 -13.49
C ILE A 328 2.16 4.20 -12.19
N LEU A 329 1.85 5.30 -11.51
CA LEU A 329 0.80 5.35 -10.49
C LEU A 329 -0.26 6.33 -10.95
N PHE A 330 -1.53 5.97 -10.77
CA PHE A 330 -2.70 6.78 -11.09
C PHE A 330 -3.47 7.02 -9.78
N GLU A 331 -3.19 8.12 -9.08
CA GLU A 331 -3.66 8.33 -7.71
C GLU A 331 -3.63 9.81 -7.30
N ASP A 332 -4.54 10.21 -6.41
CA ASP A 332 -4.62 11.54 -5.82
C ASP A 332 -3.72 11.62 -4.57
N PHE A 333 -2.52 12.18 -4.73
CA PHE A 333 -1.52 12.31 -3.66
C PHE A 333 -1.61 13.63 -2.86
N ASP A 334 -2.51 14.55 -3.26
CA ASP A 334 -2.54 15.94 -2.77
C ASP A 334 -3.91 16.37 -2.24
N TYR A 335 -4.89 15.50 -2.48
CA TYR A 335 -6.23 15.39 -1.92
C TYR A 335 -7.25 16.39 -2.47
N ASP A 336 -7.03 16.98 -3.65
CA ASP A 336 -8.07 17.80 -4.30
C ASP A 336 -9.21 16.97 -4.95
N GLY A 337 -9.08 15.63 -4.91
CA GLY A 337 -10.02 14.63 -5.40
C GLY A 337 -9.79 14.22 -6.86
N TRP A 338 -8.78 14.76 -7.53
CA TRP A 338 -8.43 14.40 -8.90
C TRP A 338 -7.18 13.53 -8.92
N GLU A 339 -7.27 12.37 -9.57
CA GLU A 339 -6.12 11.47 -9.67
C GLU A 339 -5.01 12.07 -10.53
N ASP A 340 -3.80 12.13 -9.97
CA ASP A 340 -2.56 12.53 -10.61
C ASP A 340 -1.85 11.34 -11.27
N ILE A 341 -0.79 11.61 -12.02
CA ILE A 341 0.01 10.57 -12.68
C ILE A 341 1.49 10.70 -12.30
N TYR A 342 2.00 9.72 -11.55
CA TYR A 342 3.44 9.50 -11.38
C TYR A 342 3.95 8.51 -12.43
N VAL A 343 5.15 8.75 -12.98
CA VAL A 343 5.79 7.84 -13.94
C VAL A 343 7.28 7.67 -13.63
N CYS A 344 7.70 6.41 -13.50
CA CYS A 344 9.09 5.99 -13.45
C CYS A 344 9.70 5.92 -14.85
N HIS A 345 10.94 6.39 -15.02
CA HIS A 345 11.64 6.36 -16.31
C HIS A 345 13.00 5.67 -16.23
N ALA A 346 13.32 4.88 -17.26
CA ALA A 346 14.62 4.21 -17.39
C ALA A 346 15.03 4.05 -18.86
N GLY A 347 16.17 4.61 -19.24
CA GLY A 347 16.69 4.52 -20.61
C GLY A 347 17.66 3.35 -20.81
N HIS A 348 17.82 2.91 -22.06
CA HIS A 348 18.74 1.81 -22.37
C HIS A 348 20.21 2.21 -22.08
N GLY A 349 20.89 1.43 -21.24
CA GLY A 349 22.30 1.61 -20.90
C GLY A 349 22.49 2.72 -19.87
N VAL A 350 23.32 3.72 -20.21
CA VAL A 350 23.67 4.87 -19.34
C VAL A 350 22.85 6.13 -19.64
N ASN A 351 21.72 5.98 -20.33
CA ASN A 351 20.77 7.07 -20.56
C ASN A 351 19.80 7.10 -19.38
N TYR A 352 20.02 8.00 -18.44
CA TYR A 352 19.10 8.26 -17.34
C TYR A 352 18.03 9.27 -17.77
N TYR A 353 16.84 9.13 -17.21
CA TYR A 353 15.71 10.03 -17.42
C TYR A 353 15.17 10.43 -16.04
N GLU A 354 14.70 11.67 -15.92
CA GLU A 354 13.96 12.13 -14.74
C GLU A 354 12.61 11.40 -14.65
N ASN A 355 12.26 10.91 -13.46
CA ASN A 355 10.89 10.49 -13.16
C ASN A 355 9.96 11.73 -13.20
N LYS A 356 8.65 11.52 -13.36
CA LYS A 356 7.68 12.62 -13.50
C LYS A 356 6.51 12.52 -12.54
N MET A 357 6.05 13.68 -12.06
CA MET A 357 4.73 13.84 -11.46
C MET A 357 3.92 14.86 -12.25
N PHE A 358 2.71 14.45 -12.62
CA PHE A 358 1.75 15.24 -13.40
C PHE A 358 0.49 15.47 -12.58
N ARG A 359 0.27 16.72 -12.14
CA ARG A 359 -0.91 17.08 -11.36
C ARG A 359 -2.13 17.26 -12.25
N ASN A 360 -3.26 16.67 -11.91
CA ASN A 360 -4.53 16.84 -12.60
C ASN A 360 -5.23 18.15 -12.21
N LEU A 361 -5.50 19.01 -13.18
CA LEU A 361 -6.09 20.34 -12.94
C LEU A 361 -7.64 20.34 -12.97
N GLY A 362 -8.29 19.18 -12.90
CA GLY A 362 -9.76 19.03 -12.88
C GLY A 362 -10.52 19.57 -14.09
N ASN A 363 -9.81 19.96 -15.15
CA ASN A 363 -10.37 20.37 -16.45
C ASN A 363 -10.02 19.39 -17.58
N GLY A 364 -9.52 18.20 -17.20
CA GLY A 364 -8.89 17.22 -18.07
C GLY A 364 -7.58 17.76 -18.66
N LYS A 365 -6.69 18.27 -17.81
CA LYS A 365 -5.36 18.72 -18.20
C LYS A 365 -4.40 18.43 -17.07
N PHE A 366 -3.17 18.07 -17.42
CA PHE A 366 -2.09 17.91 -16.46
C PHE A 366 -1.08 19.07 -16.47
N GLU A 367 -0.54 19.38 -15.29
CA GLU A 367 0.64 20.23 -15.09
C GLU A 367 1.85 19.38 -14.69
N ASP A 368 3.01 19.57 -15.35
CA ASP A 368 4.27 18.95 -14.92
C ASP A 368 4.78 19.68 -13.69
N ILE A 369 4.59 19.08 -12.52
CA ILE A 369 4.98 19.65 -11.23
C ILE A 369 6.24 18.99 -10.65
N THR A 370 6.96 18.17 -11.43
CA THR A 370 8.10 17.34 -10.98
C THR A 370 9.05 18.07 -10.02
N ALA A 371 9.42 19.31 -10.35
CA ALA A 371 10.29 20.17 -9.54
C ALA A 371 9.62 20.80 -8.31
N ALA A 372 8.32 21.10 -8.37
CA ALA A 372 7.56 21.63 -7.24
C ALA A 372 7.26 20.53 -6.21
N ALA A 373 6.97 19.32 -6.68
CA ALA A 373 6.72 18.14 -5.87
C ALA A 373 7.99 17.53 -5.25
N GLY A 374 9.20 18.00 -5.60
CA GLY A 374 10.46 17.44 -5.09
C GLY A 374 10.81 16.05 -5.62
N VAL A 375 10.10 15.54 -6.63
CA VAL A 375 10.31 14.20 -7.22
C VAL A 375 11.35 14.18 -8.34
N GLU A 376 12.24 15.18 -8.39
CA GLU A 376 13.35 15.31 -9.35
C GLU A 376 14.41 14.21 -9.15
N GLY A 377 14.07 12.99 -9.59
CA GLY A 377 14.97 11.84 -9.70
C GLY A 377 15.77 11.83 -11.01
N GLY A 378 16.24 10.64 -11.41
CA GLY A 378 17.03 10.46 -12.64
C GLY A 378 18.55 10.46 -12.43
N LEU A 379 19.03 10.27 -11.19
CA LEU A 379 20.39 9.76 -10.94
C LEU A 379 20.53 8.28 -11.33
N TYR A 380 19.40 7.57 -11.35
CA TYR A 380 19.26 6.14 -11.61
C TYR A 380 18.15 5.92 -12.64
N ASN A 381 17.94 4.66 -13.02
CA ASN A 381 16.91 4.22 -13.95
C ASN A 381 15.80 3.51 -13.16
N ALA A 382 14.60 4.06 -13.09
CA ALA A 382 13.48 3.47 -12.36
C ALA A 382 12.61 2.56 -13.25
N THR A 383 12.17 1.41 -12.73
CA THR A 383 11.34 0.45 -13.48
C THR A 383 10.06 0.08 -12.74
N GLY A 384 10.15 -0.70 -11.65
CA GLY A 384 9.02 -0.98 -10.77
C GLY A 384 8.71 0.19 -9.83
N VAL A 385 7.44 0.30 -9.42
CA VAL A 385 6.94 1.34 -8.51
C VAL A 385 5.75 0.81 -7.71
N ALA A 386 5.60 1.20 -6.44
CA ALA A 386 4.43 0.88 -5.63
C ALA A 386 4.01 2.09 -4.78
N ARG A 387 2.74 2.12 -4.38
CA ARG A 387 2.16 3.13 -3.47
C ARG A 387 1.71 2.46 -2.17
N ALA A 388 1.92 3.11 -1.03
CA ALA A 388 1.42 2.66 0.28
C ALA A 388 1.56 3.78 1.33
N ASP A 389 0.81 3.68 2.42
CA ASP A 389 1.08 4.40 3.66
C ASP A 389 2.23 3.70 4.41
N LEU A 390 3.48 4.18 4.29
CA LEU A 390 4.67 3.46 4.77
C LEU A 390 5.11 3.85 6.18
N ASP A 391 4.61 4.98 6.70
CA ASP A 391 4.93 5.47 8.05
C ASP A 391 3.72 5.58 9.00
N GLY A 392 2.50 5.36 8.50
CA GLY A 392 1.28 5.25 9.28
C GLY A 392 0.61 6.59 9.60
N ASP A 393 1.05 7.71 9.02
CA ASP A 393 0.40 9.01 9.24
C ASP A 393 -0.95 9.16 8.50
N GLY A 394 -1.16 8.33 7.47
CA GLY A 394 -2.40 8.24 6.71
C GLY A 394 -2.31 8.64 5.24
N ASP A 395 -1.18 9.18 4.79
CA ASP A 395 -0.98 9.50 3.37
C ASP A 395 -0.38 8.38 2.50
N LEU A 396 -0.04 8.69 1.25
CA LEU A 396 0.47 7.72 0.27
C LEU A 396 1.87 8.10 -0.20
N ASP A 397 2.83 7.35 0.31
CA ASP A 397 4.22 7.32 -0.13
C ASP A 397 4.38 6.51 -1.42
N ILE A 398 5.56 6.61 -2.03
CA ILE A 398 5.94 5.87 -3.24
C ILE A 398 7.27 5.11 -3.02
N VAL A 399 7.28 3.81 -3.27
CA VAL A 399 8.48 2.97 -3.35
C VAL A 399 8.94 2.88 -4.81
N ILE A 400 10.24 3.12 -5.07
CA ILE A 400 10.85 3.12 -6.40
C ILE A 400 11.91 2.03 -6.50
N VAL A 401 11.77 1.16 -7.51
CA VAL A 401 12.75 0.10 -7.83
C VAL A 401 13.67 0.56 -8.96
N ASN A 402 14.85 1.04 -8.58
CA ASN A 402 15.91 1.44 -9.50
C ASN A 402 16.78 0.26 -9.98
N VAL A 403 17.29 0.38 -11.20
CA VAL A 403 18.34 -0.48 -11.78
C VAL A 403 19.62 0.30 -12.08
N ASN A 404 20.65 -0.36 -12.64
CA ASN A 404 21.99 0.19 -12.88
C ASN A 404 22.72 0.63 -11.60
N ASP A 405 22.85 -0.29 -10.64
CA ASP A 405 23.52 -0.04 -9.35
C ASP A 405 22.84 1.08 -8.53
N GLY A 406 21.58 1.38 -8.82
CA GLY A 406 20.73 2.28 -8.04
C GLY A 406 20.16 1.60 -6.79
N PRO A 407 19.98 2.34 -5.69
CA PRO A 407 19.32 1.84 -4.49
C PRO A 407 17.80 1.80 -4.70
N VAL A 408 17.09 1.01 -3.89
CA VAL A 408 15.66 1.26 -3.65
C VAL A 408 15.51 2.65 -3.01
N GLU A 409 14.57 3.44 -3.52
CA GLU A 409 14.31 4.81 -3.07
C GLU A 409 12.85 4.95 -2.65
N PHE A 410 12.60 5.76 -1.63
CA PHE A 410 11.26 6.13 -1.18
C PHE A 410 11.04 7.61 -1.43
N LEU A 411 9.88 7.97 -1.96
CA LEU A 411 9.36 9.32 -1.88
C LEU A 411 8.35 9.33 -0.74
N ARG A 412 8.74 9.89 0.39
CA ARG A 412 7.79 10.19 1.45
C ARG A 412 6.88 11.33 1.01
N ASN A 413 5.58 11.28 1.22
CA ASN A 413 4.72 12.44 0.98
C ASN A 413 4.70 13.38 2.22
N ASP A 414 4.64 14.68 1.95
CA ASP A 414 5.02 15.76 2.87
C ASP A 414 4.21 17.04 2.52
N GLY A 415 3.04 16.84 1.87
CA GLY A 415 2.28 17.84 1.13
C GLY A 415 0.76 17.92 1.34
N PRO A 416 0.00 16.82 1.57
CA PRO A 416 -1.46 16.93 1.69
C PRO A 416 -1.88 17.56 3.02
N THR A 417 -2.90 18.43 2.97
CA THR A 417 -3.62 18.93 4.17
C THR A 417 -5.14 18.80 4.06
N GLY A 418 -5.60 18.05 3.05
CA GLY A 418 -7.01 17.67 2.89
C GLY A 418 -7.39 16.46 3.74
N ASN A 419 -8.65 16.06 3.61
CA ASN A 419 -9.17 14.81 4.14
C ASN A 419 -9.05 13.69 3.11
N TYR A 420 -9.09 12.43 3.57
CA TYR A 420 -9.07 11.22 2.73
C TYR A 420 -10.14 10.20 3.11
N LEU A 421 -10.30 9.15 2.32
CA LEU A 421 -10.93 7.90 2.72
C LEU A 421 -10.19 6.72 2.09
N ARG A 422 -9.70 5.78 2.92
CA ARG A 422 -9.22 4.48 2.46
C ARG A 422 -10.36 3.46 2.57
N VAL A 423 -10.48 2.58 1.59
CA VAL A 423 -11.49 1.51 1.56
C VAL A 423 -10.79 0.17 1.40
N LYS A 424 -10.85 -0.67 2.44
CA LYS A 424 -10.44 -2.08 2.41
C LYS A 424 -11.69 -2.93 2.16
N LEU A 425 -11.64 -3.82 1.18
CA LEU A 425 -12.74 -4.72 0.84
C LEU A 425 -12.45 -6.11 1.44
N VAL A 426 -13.52 -6.83 1.80
CA VAL A 426 -13.47 -8.26 2.17
C VAL A 426 -14.67 -8.96 1.53
N GLY A 427 -14.42 -9.77 0.50
CA GLY A 427 -15.44 -10.61 -0.14
C GLY A 427 -15.94 -11.74 0.76
N THR A 428 -17.17 -12.20 0.52
CA THR A 428 -17.76 -13.38 1.21
C THR A 428 -18.57 -14.29 0.30
N THR A 429 -18.88 -13.82 -0.91
CA THR A 429 -19.51 -14.55 -2.01
C THR A 429 -18.68 -14.38 -3.29
N SER A 430 -18.12 -13.18 -3.48
CA SER A 430 -16.97 -12.90 -4.34
C SER A 430 -15.67 -13.33 -3.64
N ASN A 431 -14.58 -13.47 -4.40
CA ASN A 431 -13.21 -13.65 -3.90
C ASN A 431 -12.87 -12.70 -2.73
N ARG A 432 -12.08 -13.18 -1.76
CA ARG A 432 -11.87 -12.50 -0.46
C ARG A 432 -11.20 -11.13 -0.59
N ASP A 433 -10.28 -10.94 -1.54
CA ASP A 433 -9.69 -9.64 -1.90
C ASP A 433 -10.75 -8.57 -2.27
N GLY A 434 -11.90 -8.98 -2.82
CA GLY A 434 -12.75 -8.08 -3.59
C GLY A 434 -12.10 -7.63 -4.91
N GLN A 435 -11.14 -8.40 -5.43
CA GLN A 435 -10.42 -8.13 -6.68
C GLN A 435 -11.42 -8.01 -7.84
N GLY A 436 -11.39 -6.88 -8.54
CA GLY A 436 -12.33 -6.55 -9.61
C GLY A 436 -13.56 -5.74 -9.15
N ALA A 437 -13.74 -5.52 -7.84
CA ALA A 437 -14.79 -4.64 -7.35
C ALA A 437 -14.57 -3.19 -7.80
N THR A 438 -15.68 -2.44 -7.94
CA THR A 438 -15.63 -0.98 -8.14
C THR A 438 -16.30 -0.24 -7.00
N VAL A 439 -15.71 0.88 -6.59
CA VAL A 439 -16.22 1.76 -5.54
C VAL A 439 -16.49 3.14 -6.13
N GLU A 440 -17.73 3.60 -6.00
CA GLU A 440 -18.16 4.94 -6.39
C GLU A 440 -18.58 5.72 -5.14
N LEU A 441 -17.96 6.87 -4.90
CA LEU A 441 -18.32 7.77 -3.80
C LEU A 441 -19.02 9.03 -4.29
N LEU A 442 -19.82 9.63 -3.42
CA LEU A 442 -20.40 10.96 -3.59
C LEU A 442 -20.18 11.79 -2.32
N SER A 443 -19.40 12.86 -2.44
CA SER A 443 -19.13 13.83 -1.36
C SER A 443 -19.49 15.26 -1.79
N ALA A 444 -19.29 16.23 -0.90
CA ALA A 444 -19.43 17.65 -1.22
C ALA A 444 -18.53 18.11 -2.40
N ASN A 445 -17.41 17.42 -2.64
CA ASN A 445 -16.47 17.69 -3.74
C ASN A 445 -16.78 16.88 -5.01
N GLY A 446 -17.97 16.26 -5.09
CA GLY A 446 -18.49 15.58 -6.26
C GLY A 446 -18.44 14.06 -6.16
N ARG A 447 -18.57 13.41 -7.32
CA ARG A 447 -18.45 11.95 -7.45
C ARG A 447 -17.02 11.58 -7.84
N GLN A 448 -16.52 10.47 -7.31
CA GLN A 448 -15.29 9.80 -7.77
C GLN A 448 -15.56 8.29 -7.91
N ARG A 449 -14.83 7.59 -8.78
CA ARG A 449 -14.95 6.14 -8.99
C ARG A 449 -13.56 5.53 -9.14
N LYS A 450 -13.32 4.41 -8.47
CA LYS A 450 -12.09 3.60 -8.60
C LYS A 450 -12.44 2.10 -8.64
N GLY A 451 -11.52 1.29 -9.14
CA GLY A 451 -11.59 -0.18 -9.09
C GLY A 451 -10.45 -0.76 -8.26
N LEU A 452 -10.66 -1.92 -7.63
CA LEU A 452 -9.57 -2.71 -7.05
C LEU A 452 -8.96 -3.58 -8.15
N LEU A 453 -7.98 -3.02 -8.86
CA LEU A 453 -7.33 -3.64 -10.02
C LEU A 453 -6.03 -4.34 -9.60
N SER A 454 -5.81 -5.58 -10.04
CA SER A 454 -4.52 -6.24 -9.88
C SER A 454 -3.56 -5.78 -10.98
N SER A 455 -2.29 -5.57 -10.62
CA SER A 455 -1.23 -5.17 -11.55
C SER A 455 -1.61 -3.95 -12.41
N ASN A 456 -2.04 -2.87 -11.74
CA ASN A 456 -2.11 -1.53 -12.31
C ASN A 456 -0.71 -0.86 -12.28
N GLU A 457 0.19 -1.35 -11.42
CA GLU A 457 1.59 -0.99 -11.31
C GLU A 457 2.51 -2.00 -12.06
N TYR A 458 3.55 -1.50 -12.74
CA TYR A 458 4.47 -2.38 -13.50
C TYR A 458 5.44 -3.15 -12.58
N LEU A 459 5.46 -4.48 -12.69
CA LEU A 459 6.26 -5.43 -11.89
C LEU A 459 5.97 -5.42 -10.38
N SER A 460 5.00 -4.65 -9.91
CA SER A 460 4.83 -4.33 -8.50
C SER A 460 3.38 -4.48 -8.08
N THR A 461 3.15 -4.55 -6.76
CA THR A 461 1.83 -4.42 -6.17
C THR A 461 1.88 -3.36 -5.07
N GLY A 462 1.07 -2.29 -5.19
CA GLY A 462 0.86 -1.34 -4.10
C GLY A 462 -0.11 -1.87 -3.05
N GLN A 463 -0.27 -1.11 -1.96
CA GLN A 463 -1.19 -1.42 -0.88
C GLN A 463 -2.59 -1.71 -1.43
N ARG A 464 -3.19 -2.83 -1.03
CA ARG A 464 -4.41 -3.43 -1.60
C ARG A 464 -5.69 -2.75 -1.12
N GLN A 465 -5.66 -1.43 -1.01
CA GLN A 465 -6.76 -0.57 -0.57
C GLN A 465 -7.06 0.50 -1.63
N ILE A 466 -8.34 0.83 -1.78
CA ILE A 466 -8.77 1.93 -2.65
C ILE A 466 -8.66 3.23 -1.83
N PHE A 467 -7.80 4.14 -2.28
CA PHE A 467 -7.63 5.46 -1.68
C PHE A 467 -8.50 6.49 -2.40
N PHE A 468 -9.02 7.49 -1.69
CA PHE A 468 -9.69 8.64 -2.27
C PHE A 468 -9.33 9.92 -1.50
N GLY A 469 -8.82 10.95 -2.19
CA GLY A 469 -8.73 12.29 -1.62
C GLY A 469 -10.10 12.97 -1.59
N LEU A 470 -10.45 13.59 -0.47
CA LEU A 470 -11.77 14.18 -0.22
C LEU A 470 -11.75 15.72 -0.14
N GLY A 471 -10.60 16.37 -0.31
CA GLY A 471 -10.45 17.81 -0.18
C GLY A 471 -10.84 18.27 1.22
N THR A 472 -11.63 19.33 1.32
CA THR A 472 -12.19 19.80 2.60
C THR A 472 -13.52 19.11 2.98
N ALA A 473 -13.86 17.94 2.43
CA ALA A 473 -15.08 17.22 2.80
C ALA A 473 -14.83 16.33 4.02
N GLU A 474 -15.52 16.62 5.13
CA GLU A 474 -15.43 15.86 6.39
C GLU A 474 -16.24 14.55 6.35
N THR A 475 -17.17 14.43 5.41
CA THR A 475 -18.04 13.25 5.21
C THR A 475 -18.28 12.96 3.73
N VAL A 476 -18.54 11.68 3.45
CA VAL A 476 -19.01 11.15 2.17
C VAL A 476 -20.48 10.77 2.32
N ASN A 477 -21.35 11.34 1.48
CA ASN A 477 -22.79 11.17 1.59
C ASN A 477 -23.24 9.75 1.20
N THR A 478 -22.59 9.17 0.20
CA THR A 478 -22.83 7.79 -0.26
C THR A 478 -21.52 7.14 -0.71
N VAL A 479 -21.29 5.90 -0.31
CA VAL A 479 -20.30 4.98 -0.90
C VAL A 479 -21.07 3.80 -1.49
N VAL A 480 -20.84 3.47 -2.75
CA VAL A 480 -21.44 2.33 -3.45
C VAL A 480 -20.33 1.36 -3.84
N VAL A 481 -20.31 0.19 -3.22
CA VAL A 481 -19.43 -0.92 -3.61
C VAL A 481 -20.19 -1.85 -4.56
N ARG A 482 -19.59 -2.17 -5.70
CA ARG A 482 -20.07 -3.18 -6.66
C ARG A 482 -19.09 -4.34 -6.64
N TRP A 483 -19.55 -5.47 -6.14
CA TRP A 483 -18.74 -6.67 -5.96
C TRP A 483 -18.66 -7.50 -7.26
N PRO A 484 -17.59 -8.29 -7.47
CA PRO A 484 -17.44 -9.15 -8.65
C PRO A 484 -18.66 -10.05 -8.92
N MET A 485 -19.28 -10.63 -7.88
CA MET A 485 -20.47 -11.47 -8.04
C MET A 485 -21.78 -10.71 -8.32
N GLY A 486 -21.72 -9.39 -8.48
CA GLY A 486 -22.85 -8.53 -8.86
C GLY A 486 -23.64 -7.95 -7.69
N THR A 487 -23.28 -8.30 -6.44
CA THR A 487 -23.77 -7.66 -5.21
C THR A 487 -23.48 -6.15 -5.26
N VAL A 488 -24.43 -5.30 -4.85
CA VAL A 488 -24.24 -3.84 -4.79
C VAL A 488 -24.58 -3.33 -3.39
N GLN A 489 -23.56 -2.98 -2.62
CA GLN A 489 -23.72 -2.57 -1.22
C GLN A 489 -23.58 -1.04 -1.11
N THR A 490 -24.62 -0.38 -0.62
CA THR A 490 -24.65 1.08 -0.44
C THR A 490 -24.50 1.45 1.03
N LEU A 491 -23.52 2.32 1.32
CA LEU A 491 -23.28 2.93 2.63
C LEU A 491 -23.51 4.44 2.57
N HIS A 492 -23.87 5.04 3.71
CA HIS A 492 -24.20 6.46 3.83
C HIS A 492 -23.49 7.14 5.00
N ASN A 493 -23.29 8.45 4.88
CA ASN A 493 -22.73 9.34 5.92
C ASN A 493 -21.37 8.88 6.48
N VAL A 494 -20.50 8.31 5.64
CA VAL A 494 -19.18 7.83 6.04
C VAL A 494 -18.28 9.02 6.39
N VAL A 495 -17.70 9.03 7.58
CA VAL A 495 -16.74 10.05 8.04
C VAL A 495 -15.40 9.90 7.30
N ALA A 496 -14.71 11.00 7.04
CA ALA A 496 -13.38 10.99 6.43
C ALA A 496 -12.26 10.58 7.41
N ASN A 497 -11.03 10.47 6.90
CA ASN A 497 -9.77 10.24 7.62
C ASN A 497 -9.74 8.91 8.38
N GLN A 498 -10.16 7.83 7.70
CA GLN A 498 -10.16 6.47 8.23
C GLN A 498 -9.94 5.43 7.12
N VAL A 499 -9.66 4.18 7.54
CA VAL A 499 -9.75 2.97 6.71
C VAL A 499 -11.14 2.34 6.91
N LEU A 500 -12.06 2.61 5.99
CA LEU A 500 -13.37 1.96 5.95
C LEU A 500 -13.19 0.51 5.47
N THR A 501 -13.32 -0.46 6.38
CA THR A 501 -13.40 -1.88 6.01
C THR A 501 -14.85 -2.22 5.64
N VAL A 502 -15.07 -2.66 4.40
CA VAL A 502 -16.39 -3.09 3.91
C VAL A 502 -16.38 -4.59 3.63
N VAL A 503 -17.13 -5.33 4.43
CA VAL A 503 -17.38 -6.77 4.21
C VAL A 503 -18.58 -6.92 3.26
N GLU A 504 -18.50 -7.84 2.30
CA GLU A 504 -19.61 -8.17 1.39
C GLU A 504 -20.77 -8.82 2.15
N THR A 505 -22.00 -8.35 1.88
CA THR A 505 -23.23 -8.88 2.46
C THR A 505 -24.33 -9.00 1.40
N ALA A 506 -25.27 -9.93 1.60
CA ALA A 506 -26.41 -10.14 0.71
C ALA A 506 -27.53 -9.08 0.86
N THR A 507 -27.20 -7.83 1.19
CA THR A 507 -28.14 -6.75 1.51
C THR A 507 -27.74 -5.42 0.87
N ASP A 508 -28.59 -4.89 -0.02
CA ASP A 508 -28.28 -3.74 -0.90
C ASP A 508 -28.07 -2.41 -0.14
N GLU A 509 -28.73 -2.24 1.01
CA GLU A 509 -28.64 -1.05 1.87
C GLU A 509 -28.04 -1.44 3.24
N ILE A 510 -26.83 -0.93 3.53
CA ILE A 510 -26.24 -0.92 4.86
C ILE A 510 -25.94 0.54 5.22
N VAL A 511 -26.82 1.14 6.03
CA VAL A 511 -26.39 2.29 6.85
C VAL A 511 -25.16 1.83 7.63
N ALA A 512 -24.09 2.63 7.62
CA ALA A 512 -22.83 2.25 8.25
C ALA A 512 -23.09 1.75 9.68
N GLY A 513 -22.39 0.67 10.06
CA GLY A 513 -22.65 -0.05 11.31
C GLY A 513 -22.60 0.87 12.53
N PRO A 514 -23.33 0.54 13.61
CA PRO A 514 -23.63 1.45 14.71
C PRO A 514 -22.39 2.19 15.23
N THR A 515 -22.42 3.51 15.15
CA THR A 515 -21.33 4.40 15.56
C THR A 515 -21.57 4.89 16.99
N ASP A 516 -20.57 5.55 17.59
CA ASP A 516 -20.83 6.36 18.79
C ASP A 516 -21.90 7.43 18.50
N GLU A 517 -22.67 7.81 19.53
CA GLU A 517 -23.76 8.80 19.45
C GLU A 517 -23.26 10.20 19.06
N LEU A 518 -24.08 10.94 18.30
CA LEU A 518 -23.86 12.33 17.92
C LEU A 518 -24.83 13.25 18.66
N CYS A 519 -24.31 14.00 19.62
CA CYS A 519 -25.11 14.86 20.49
C CYS A 519 -25.99 15.84 19.70
N GLY A 520 -27.30 15.64 19.79
CA GLY A 520 -28.33 16.56 19.34
C GLY A 520 -28.71 16.43 17.86
N ASP A 521 -28.33 15.33 17.19
CA ASP A 521 -28.83 15.02 15.84
C ASP A 521 -30.25 14.40 15.87
N GLY A 522 -30.64 13.79 17.01
CA GLY A 522 -31.94 13.17 17.21
C GLY A 522 -32.10 11.79 16.57
N VAL A 523 -30.99 11.09 16.35
CA VAL A 523 -30.90 9.72 15.80
C VAL A 523 -30.43 8.75 16.90
N ASP A 524 -30.75 7.47 16.72
CA ASP A 524 -30.19 6.34 17.49
C ASP A 524 -28.99 5.83 16.66
N ASN A 525 -27.80 6.39 16.87
CA ASN A 525 -26.63 6.10 16.03
C ASN A 525 -26.02 4.73 16.38
N ASN A 526 -26.07 4.34 17.66
CA ASN A 526 -25.52 3.08 18.18
C ASN A 526 -26.50 1.90 18.18
N CYS A 527 -27.78 2.13 17.91
CA CYS A 527 -28.87 1.14 17.86
C CYS A 527 -29.20 0.43 19.19
N ASP A 528 -28.94 1.03 20.36
CA ASP A 528 -29.36 0.49 21.67
C ASP A 528 -30.85 0.77 21.98
N GLY A 529 -31.48 1.70 21.27
CA GLY A 529 -32.88 2.10 21.45
C GLY A 529 -33.06 3.39 22.27
N GLN A 530 -31.97 4.09 22.56
CA GLN A 530 -31.94 5.48 23.06
C GLN A 530 -31.54 6.43 21.92
N ILE A 531 -31.40 7.72 22.24
CA ILE A 531 -31.11 8.83 21.31
C ILE A 531 -30.38 9.90 22.12
N ASP A 532 -29.26 10.41 21.61
CA ASP A 532 -28.45 11.47 22.23
C ASP A 532 -27.90 11.11 23.65
N GLU A 533 -27.80 9.83 24.03
CA GLU A 533 -27.40 9.48 25.41
C GLU A 533 -25.89 9.58 25.68
N GLY A 534 -25.48 9.36 26.94
CA GLY A 534 -24.11 9.60 27.41
C GLY A 534 -23.76 11.09 27.62
N PHE A 535 -24.36 12.00 26.83
CA PHE A 535 -24.09 13.44 26.82
C PHE A 535 -24.79 14.26 27.91
N GLY A 536 -25.71 13.68 28.70
CA GLY A 536 -26.37 14.36 29.83
C GLY A 536 -27.19 15.60 29.44
N ILE A 537 -27.78 15.62 28.24
CA ILE A 537 -28.33 16.86 27.67
C ILE A 537 -29.54 17.39 28.45
N GLY A 538 -29.42 18.67 28.84
CA GLY A 538 -30.39 19.34 29.71
C GLY A 538 -30.11 19.23 31.21
N ASP A 539 -29.13 18.43 31.66
CA ASP A 539 -28.74 18.37 33.08
C ASP A 539 -28.21 19.73 33.59
N ASP A 540 -28.44 20.00 34.88
CA ASP A 540 -27.91 21.18 35.57
C ASP A 540 -26.38 21.10 35.72
N CYS A 541 -25.66 22.11 35.24
CA CYS A 541 -24.20 22.17 35.26
C CYS A 541 -23.69 23.53 35.78
N VAL A 542 -22.40 23.61 36.11
CA VAL A 542 -21.74 24.84 36.58
C VAL A 542 -20.37 24.97 35.90
N VAL A 543 -20.02 26.19 35.49
CA VAL A 543 -18.71 26.58 34.93
C VAL A 543 -18.23 27.88 35.56
N GLY A 544 -16.93 28.18 35.45
CA GLY A 544 -16.26 29.27 36.16
C GLY A 544 -15.75 28.85 37.54
N ILE A 545 -14.74 29.53 38.05
CA ILE A 545 -14.17 29.33 39.39
C ILE A 545 -14.67 30.46 40.30
N GLY A 546 -14.47 30.35 41.62
CA GLY A 546 -14.60 31.49 42.54
C GLY A 546 -15.92 32.24 42.48
N ALA A 547 -15.85 33.55 42.20
CA ALA A 547 -17.01 34.43 42.04
C ALA A 547 -17.66 34.32 40.64
N CYS A 548 -16.92 33.80 39.65
CA CYS A 548 -17.36 33.60 38.27
C CYS A 548 -18.19 32.33 38.03
N MET A 549 -18.42 31.51 39.07
CA MET A 549 -19.30 30.33 39.03
C MET A 549 -20.71 30.67 38.52
N ALA A 550 -21.03 30.20 37.32
CA ALA A 550 -22.33 30.35 36.66
C ALA A 550 -23.02 29.01 36.44
N SER A 551 -24.29 28.92 36.84
CA SER A 551 -25.15 27.77 36.54
C SER A 551 -25.67 27.81 35.10
N GLY A 552 -25.67 26.67 34.44
CA GLY A 552 -26.19 26.48 33.08
C GLY A 552 -26.80 25.10 32.89
N HIS A 553 -27.08 24.74 31.65
CA HIS A 553 -27.49 23.38 31.27
C HIS A 553 -26.53 22.79 30.25
N VAL A 554 -26.34 21.48 30.28
CA VAL A 554 -25.49 20.77 29.31
C VAL A 554 -26.11 20.84 27.92
N ALA A 555 -25.30 21.19 26.91
CA ALA A 555 -25.69 21.36 25.51
C ALA A 555 -24.60 20.84 24.55
N CYS A 556 -25.00 20.41 23.36
CA CYS A 556 -24.09 19.83 22.37
C CYS A 556 -23.15 20.85 21.72
N SER A 557 -21.92 20.42 21.39
CA SER A 557 -20.96 21.18 20.59
C SER A 557 -21.46 21.35 19.15
N ALA A 558 -20.90 22.34 18.43
CA ALA A 558 -21.36 22.69 17.08
C ALA A 558 -21.15 21.58 16.02
N ASN A 559 -20.36 20.55 16.36
CA ASN A 559 -20.07 19.37 15.55
C ASN A 559 -20.72 18.07 16.09
N GLY A 560 -21.53 18.11 17.16
CA GLY A 560 -22.19 16.92 17.72
C GLY A 560 -21.31 16.01 18.58
N ASN A 561 -20.01 15.88 18.32
CA ASN A 561 -19.16 14.89 18.99
C ASN A 561 -18.98 15.06 20.52
N THR A 562 -19.41 16.19 21.13
CA THR A 562 -19.23 16.45 22.57
C THR A 562 -20.35 17.27 23.20
N SER A 563 -20.43 17.27 24.52
CA SER A 563 -21.35 18.08 25.34
C SER A 563 -20.60 19.08 26.22
N PHE A 564 -21.03 20.33 26.27
CA PHE A 564 -20.45 21.39 27.11
C PHE A 564 -21.51 22.08 27.99
N CYS A 565 -21.08 22.70 29.09
CA CYS A 565 -21.99 23.43 29.97
C CYS A 565 -22.31 24.83 29.42
N LYS A 566 -23.56 25.06 29.03
CA LYS A 566 -24.03 26.33 28.49
C LYS A 566 -24.62 27.22 29.59
N ALA A 567 -23.74 27.87 30.33
CA ALA A 567 -24.09 28.94 31.28
C ALA A 567 -24.05 30.33 30.61
N ASN A 568 -24.47 31.37 31.34
CA ASN A 568 -24.16 32.76 31.00
C ASN A 568 -22.95 33.18 31.83
N GLU A 569 -21.95 33.82 31.21
CA GLU A 569 -20.72 34.24 31.88
C GLU A 569 -20.98 35.11 33.13
N GLY A 570 -20.11 34.97 34.13
CA GLY A 570 -20.09 35.82 35.31
C GLY A 570 -19.83 37.29 34.93
N LEU A 571 -20.29 38.22 35.76
CA LEU A 571 -19.95 39.64 35.60
C LEU A 571 -18.54 39.89 36.17
N ALA A 572 -17.54 39.81 35.31
CA ALA A 572 -16.13 40.11 35.59
C ALA A 572 -15.95 41.34 36.51
N GLY A 573 -15.19 41.13 37.59
CA GLY A 573 -14.85 42.12 38.59
C GLY A 573 -13.47 42.74 38.38
N VAL A 574 -12.67 42.71 39.44
CA VAL A 574 -11.24 43.05 39.50
C VAL A 574 -10.65 42.15 40.58
N GLU A 575 -9.52 41.49 40.32
CA GLU A 575 -8.95 40.46 41.20
C GLU A 575 -8.50 40.99 42.58
N LEU A 576 -8.60 40.15 43.62
CA LEU A 576 -8.55 40.55 45.04
C LEU A 576 -7.57 39.74 45.93
N CYS A 577 -6.27 39.84 45.62
CA CYS A 577 -5.11 39.28 46.34
C CYS A 577 -5.41 38.53 47.66
N GLY A 578 -5.26 37.22 47.62
CA GLY A 578 -5.40 36.28 48.72
C GLY A 578 -6.85 36.11 49.18
N ASP A 579 -7.84 36.03 48.29
CA ASP A 579 -9.17 35.48 48.65
C ASP A 579 -9.50 34.10 48.05
N LEU A 580 -8.64 33.58 47.16
CA LEU A 580 -8.76 32.26 46.54
C LEU A 580 -10.03 32.09 45.70
N LEU A 581 -10.52 33.18 45.10
CA LEU A 581 -11.61 33.19 44.12
C LEU A 581 -11.09 33.81 42.82
N ASP A 582 -11.36 33.17 41.68
CA ASP A 582 -11.45 33.85 40.39
C ASP A 582 -12.53 34.95 40.47
N ASN A 583 -12.16 36.23 40.36
CA ASN A 583 -13.07 37.38 40.40
C ASN A 583 -13.20 38.12 39.06
N ASP A 584 -12.21 38.05 38.18
CA ASP A 584 -12.20 38.74 36.87
C ASP A 584 -12.61 37.84 35.68
N CYS A 585 -12.69 36.53 35.90
CA CYS A 585 -13.18 35.49 34.98
C CYS A 585 -12.23 35.09 33.84
N ASP A 586 -10.91 35.33 33.96
CA ASP A 586 -9.92 34.79 33.00
C ASP A 586 -9.64 33.28 33.15
N GLY A 587 -9.86 32.72 34.35
CA GLY A 587 -9.77 31.29 34.66
C GLY A 587 -8.60 30.86 35.56
N GLU A 588 -7.67 31.77 35.89
CA GLU A 588 -6.72 31.59 37.00
C GLU A 588 -7.34 32.03 38.34
N VAL A 589 -6.54 32.17 39.41
CA VAL A 589 -6.97 32.62 40.75
C VAL A 589 -5.86 33.39 41.44
N ASP A 590 -6.16 34.57 42.00
CA ASP A 590 -5.20 35.45 42.67
C ASP A 590 -3.99 35.83 41.77
N GLU A 591 -4.18 35.86 40.44
CA GLU A 591 -3.14 36.15 39.46
C GLU A 591 -2.70 37.62 39.43
N GLY A 592 -1.58 37.90 38.78
CA GLY A 592 -0.92 39.22 38.82
C GLY A 592 -0.32 39.60 40.19
N PHE A 593 -0.71 38.96 41.29
CA PHE A 593 -0.22 39.21 42.64
C PHE A 593 0.97 38.31 43.02
N VAL A 594 2.02 38.92 43.58
CA VAL A 594 3.19 38.22 44.11
C VAL A 594 3.05 38.09 45.63
N VAL A 595 2.82 36.89 46.16
CA VAL A 595 2.59 36.66 47.61
C VAL A 595 3.55 35.59 48.14
N SER A 596 4.03 35.75 49.37
CA SER A 596 4.99 34.88 50.07
C SER A 596 6.43 34.83 49.49
N GLU A 597 6.67 35.35 48.29
CA GLU A 597 8.02 35.58 47.76
C GLU A 597 8.77 36.67 48.56
N PRO A 598 10.12 36.62 48.64
CA PRO A 598 10.89 37.61 49.38
C PRO A 598 10.89 38.98 48.68
N CYS A 599 10.82 40.04 49.48
CA CYS A 599 10.90 41.43 49.04
C CYS A 599 12.05 42.13 49.74
N VAL A 600 12.73 43.05 49.05
CA VAL A 600 13.79 43.91 49.61
C VAL A 600 13.36 45.35 49.47
N VAL A 601 13.44 46.12 50.56
CA VAL A 601 13.07 47.55 50.58
C VAL A 601 14.18 48.34 51.26
N GLY A 602 14.73 49.32 50.53
CA GLY A 602 15.94 50.06 50.88
C GLY A 602 17.01 49.90 49.79
N ILE A 603 18.17 50.52 50.01
CA ILE A 603 19.39 50.39 49.21
C ILE A 603 20.57 50.35 50.19
N GLY A 604 21.54 49.47 50.00
CA GLY A 604 22.72 49.42 50.89
C GLY A 604 22.40 48.90 52.29
N GLU A 605 23.01 49.47 53.34
CA GLU A 605 22.73 49.09 54.74
C GLU A 605 21.27 49.36 55.16
N CYS A 606 20.52 50.14 54.38
CA CYS A 606 19.09 50.39 54.59
C CYS A 606 18.17 49.24 54.10
N GLU A 607 18.70 48.26 53.34
CA GLU A 607 17.96 47.11 52.80
C GLU A 607 17.37 46.23 53.92
N ASN A 608 16.04 46.22 54.02
CA ASN A 608 15.31 45.31 54.87
C ASN A 608 14.59 44.25 54.03
N VAL A 609 14.70 42.99 54.45
CA VAL A 609 14.14 41.84 53.73
C VAL A 609 12.87 41.36 54.41
N GLY A 610 11.76 41.41 53.67
CA GLY A 610 10.46 40.87 54.09
C GLY A 610 9.95 39.80 53.13
N ILE A 611 8.64 39.54 53.19
CA ILE A 611 7.90 38.80 52.18
C ILE A 611 6.78 39.68 51.61
N TRP A 612 6.42 39.48 50.34
CA TRP A 612 5.26 40.15 49.77
C TRP A 612 3.97 39.61 50.40
N ILE A 613 3.08 40.51 50.78
CA ILE A 613 1.76 40.25 51.38
C ILE A 613 0.71 41.12 50.69
N CYS A 614 -0.55 40.70 50.70
CA CYS A 614 -1.64 41.52 50.19
C CYS A 614 -1.84 42.79 51.03
N SER A 615 -2.24 43.88 50.38
CA SER A 615 -2.63 45.12 51.06
C SER A 615 -3.92 44.96 51.87
N GLU A 616 -4.18 45.88 52.80
CA GLU A 616 -5.38 45.85 53.67
C GLU A 616 -6.70 45.96 52.88
N ASP A 617 -6.65 46.52 51.67
CA ASP A 617 -7.74 46.63 50.69
C ASP A 617 -7.68 45.58 49.57
N LYS A 618 -6.74 44.63 49.63
CA LYS A 618 -6.51 43.52 48.66
C LYS A 618 -6.19 43.93 47.21
N SER A 619 -6.08 45.23 46.90
CA SER A 619 -5.90 45.74 45.54
C SER A 619 -4.48 45.57 44.96
N GLN A 620 -3.50 45.22 45.78
CA GLN A 620 -2.07 45.11 45.41
C GLN A 620 -1.28 44.29 46.44
N THR A 621 -0.05 43.92 46.07
CA THR A 621 0.92 43.31 46.99
C THR A 621 1.93 44.34 47.50
N ILE A 622 2.18 44.33 48.81
CA ILE A 622 3.11 45.22 49.52
C ILE A 622 4.14 44.39 50.28
N CYS A 623 5.35 44.92 50.49
CA CYS A 623 6.36 44.23 51.28
C CYS A 623 5.99 44.25 52.77
N SER A 624 6.21 43.14 53.49
CA SER A 624 5.89 43.02 54.91
C SER A 624 6.77 43.86 55.86
N VAL A 625 7.75 44.59 55.32
CA VAL A 625 8.68 45.45 56.06
C VAL A 625 8.91 46.78 55.31
N GLY A 626 9.24 47.83 56.06
CA GLY A 626 9.87 49.05 55.54
C GLY A 626 11.40 49.02 55.72
N PRO A 627 12.13 49.98 55.15
CA PRO A 627 13.60 50.02 55.23
C PRO A 627 14.10 50.24 56.67
N PHE A 628 15.39 49.96 56.91
CA PHE A 628 16.00 50.15 58.23
C PHE A 628 16.15 51.66 58.60
N PRO A 629 16.31 52.00 59.89
CA PRO A 629 16.46 53.39 60.33
C PRO A 629 17.81 54.01 59.92
N ALA A 630 17.75 55.22 59.37
CA ALA A 630 18.89 56.04 58.94
C ALA A 630 20.08 56.11 59.93
N GLY A 631 21.29 55.97 59.39
CA GLY A 631 22.56 56.11 60.08
C GLY A 631 23.19 57.50 59.92
N THR A 632 24.40 57.55 59.36
CA THR A 632 25.15 58.79 59.07
C THR A 632 26.19 58.50 57.99
N GLU A 633 26.22 59.32 56.95
CA GLU A 633 27.01 59.08 55.75
C GLU A 633 28.53 59.05 55.99
N LEU A 634 29.24 58.24 55.20
CA LEU A 634 30.68 58.03 55.24
C LEU A 634 31.30 58.32 53.87
N CYS A 635 32.53 58.85 53.87
CA CYS A 635 33.24 59.22 52.65
C CYS A 635 33.81 57.99 51.92
N GLY A 636 33.30 57.71 50.74
CA GLY A 636 33.87 56.79 49.76
C GLY A 636 33.84 55.34 50.20
N ASP A 637 32.75 54.86 50.81
CA ASP A 637 32.44 53.42 50.83
C ASP A 637 31.50 52.97 49.71
N GLY A 638 30.78 53.90 49.07
CA GLY A 638 29.84 53.57 47.99
C GLY A 638 28.52 52.97 48.49
N VAL A 639 28.14 53.25 49.74
CA VAL A 639 26.89 52.80 50.36
C VAL A 639 26.06 54.02 50.81
N ASP A 640 24.75 53.96 50.61
CA ASP A 640 23.78 54.89 51.21
C ASP A 640 23.59 54.48 52.67
N ASN A 641 24.11 55.29 53.60
CA ASN A 641 24.14 55.02 55.03
C ASN A 641 23.17 55.91 55.83
N ASP A 642 22.65 57.01 55.27
CA ASP A 642 21.60 57.85 55.88
C ASP A 642 20.18 57.64 55.28
N CYS A 643 20.06 56.75 54.30
CA CYS A 643 18.82 56.28 53.68
C CYS A 643 18.03 57.37 52.92
N ASP A 644 18.68 58.43 52.42
CA ASP A 644 18.04 59.46 51.59
C ASP A 644 17.90 59.08 50.10
N GLY A 645 18.56 58.00 49.67
CA GLY A 645 18.57 57.50 48.30
C GLY A 645 19.76 57.98 47.46
N VAL A 646 20.75 58.67 48.05
CA VAL A 646 21.91 59.24 47.35
C VAL A 646 23.23 58.86 48.03
N VAL A 647 23.86 57.80 47.53
CA VAL A 647 25.19 57.30 47.95
C VAL A 647 26.27 58.40 47.99
N ASP A 648 27.07 58.39 49.06
CA ASP A 648 28.19 59.31 49.34
C ASP A 648 27.74 60.79 49.43
N ASN A 649 26.50 61.05 49.89
CA ASN A 649 25.98 62.42 49.97
C ASN A 649 26.85 63.33 50.89
N GLY A 650 26.89 64.63 50.56
CA GLY A 650 27.71 65.61 51.28
C GLY A 650 29.24 65.54 51.05
N PHE A 651 29.82 64.44 50.57
CA PHE A 651 31.26 64.27 50.32
C PHE A 651 31.71 64.63 48.89
N SER A 652 31.04 65.61 48.26
CA SER A 652 31.35 66.06 46.90
C SER A 652 32.80 66.55 46.76
N GLY A 653 33.55 65.98 45.81
CA GLY A 653 34.90 66.43 45.43
C GLY A 653 36.02 65.39 45.59
N VAL A 654 35.74 64.16 46.02
CA VAL A 654 36.75 63.07 46.03
C VAL A 654 37.37 62.91 44.64
N GLY A 655 38.69 63.03 44.55
CA GLY A 655 39.45 62.98 43.30
C GLY A 655 39.68 64.33 42.59
N GLU A 656 39.08 65.43 43.06
CA GLU A 656 39.34 66.80 42.56
C GLU A 656 40.70 67.35 43.04
N THR A 657 41.22 68.36 42.35
CA THR A 657 42.55 68.94 42.64
C THR A 657 42.52 69.91 43.82
N CYS A 658 43.27 69.59 44.87
CA CYS A 658 43.50 70.41 46.05
C CYS A 658 44.87 71.11 46.03
N GLY A 659 45.07 72.04 46.97
CA GLY A 659 46.23 72.95 46.99
C GLY A 659 47.59 72.24 46.95
N ASN A 660 48.52 72.80 46.18
CA ASN A 660 49.84 72.23 45.83
C ASN A 660 49.82 71.02 44.87
N GLY A 661 48.74 70.81 44.10
CA GLY A 661 48.73 69.84 42.99
C GLY A 661 48.57 68.40 43.45
N GLY A 662 47.76 68.19 44.48
CA GLY A 662 47.30 66.86 44.89
C GLY A 662 45.83 66.63 44.55
N LYS A 663 45.36 65.39 44.74
CA LYS A 663 43.93 65.04 44.70
C LYS A 663 43.34 64.91 46.10
N LEU A 664 42.07 65.28 46.23
CA LEU A 664 41.26 65.03 47.41
C LEU A 664 41.00 63.52 47.57
N VAL A 665 41.23 63.00 48.77
CA VAL A 665 40.99 61.60 49.17
C VAL A 665 40.34 61.56 50.54
N CYS A 666 39.47 60.60 50.81
CA CYS A 666 38.84 60.47 52.13
C CYS A 666 39.88 60.21 53.24
N SER A 667 39.64 60.76 54.44
CA SER A 667 40.48 60.53 55.62
C SER A 667 40.40 59.08 56.11
N THR A 668 41.37 58.64 56.91
CA THR A 668 41.47 57.24 57.38
C THR A 668 40.30 56.77 58.26
N ASP A 669 39.48 57.70 58.77
CA ASP A 669 38.25 57.45 59.53
C ASP A 669 36.97 57.60 58.69
N LYS A 670 37.09 57.89 57.38
CA LYS A 670 36.01 58.18 56.42
C LYS A 670 35.07 59.33 56.78
N LEU A 671 35.41 60.20 57.72
CA LEU A 671 34.54 61.32 58.12
C LEU A 671 34.94 62.67 57.50
N THR A 672 36.08 62.77 56.81
CA THR A 672 36.59 64.00 56.18
C THR A 672 37.44 63.72 54.91
N MET A 673 38.15 64.73 54.36
CA MET A 673 39.01 64.60 53.17
C MET A 673 40.38 65.30 53.32
N GLU A 674 41.42 64.76 52.69
CA GLU A 674 42.85 65.16 52.71
C GLU A 674 43.48 65.19 51.28
N CYS A 675 44.77 65.51 51.10
CA CYS A 675 45.36 65.88 49.78
C CYS A 675 46.75 65.28 49.46
N MET A 676 46.97 64.67 48.26
CA MET A 676 48.26 64.04 47.85
C MET A 676 48.61 64.11 46.32
N GLY A 677 49.90 64.22 45.94
CA GLY A 677 50.39 64.54 44.55
C GLY A 677 51.37 63.54 43.85
N GLU A 678 51.88 63.92 42.66
CA GLU A 678 52.12 63.05 41.46
C GLU A 678 53.58 62.65 41.06
N ILE A 679 53.72 61.73 40.06
CA ILE A 679 54.67 61.79 38.90
C ILE A 679 54.35 60.68 37.80
N PRO A 680 54.60 60.85 36.47
CA PRO A 680 54.00 60.07 35.34
C PRO A 680 55.00 59.62 34.21
N PRO A 681 54.67 59.35 32.91
CA PRO A 681 53.46 58.89 32.17
C PRO A 681 53.71 57.45 31.55
N PRO A 682 53.79 57.05 30.22
CA PRO A 682 53.38 57.56 28.87
C PRO A 682 52.69 56.56 27.84
N ASP A 683 51.99 57.13 26.82
CA ASP A 683 51.81 56.87 25.35
C ASP A 683 51.65 55.43 24.73
N ASP A 684 51.06 55.12 23.55
CA ASP A 684 50.63 55.89 22.32
C ASP A 684 49.55 55.12 21.43
N ASP A 685 49.19 55.57 20.20
CA ASP A 685 47.88 55.32 19.49
C ASP A 685 47.86 54.48 18.10
N PRO A 686 47.00 54.62 17.02
CA PRO A 686 46.21 53.48 16.43
C PRO A 686 46.03 53.29 14.85
N ASP A 687 45.16 52.31 14.44
CA ASP A 687 44.24 52.23 13.22
C ASP A 687 44.72 51.64 11.80
N PRO A 688 43.87 51.40 10.72
CA PRO A 688 43.73 50.06 10.07
C PRO A 688 43.97 49.82 8.49
N PRO A 689 43.02 49.50 7.52
CA PRO A 689 43.10 48.25 6.69
C PRO A 689 42.81 48.22 5.11
N ARG A 690 42.95 47.02 4.46
CA ARG A 690 42.53 46.55 3.07
C ARG A 690 43.34 47.07 1.82
N PRO A 691 43.14 46.68 0.51
CA PRO A 691 42.36 45.61 -0.20
C PRO A 691 43.13 44.85 -1.38
N ASP A 692 42.41 44.34 -2.41
CA ASP A 692 42.75 43.35 -3.49
C ASP A 692 42.70 43.95 -4.96
N PRO A 693 42.40 43.29 -6.15
CA PRO A 693 42.24 41.87 -6.63
C PRO A 693 42.65 41.47 -8.14
N ASP A 694 42.71 40.15 -8.47
CA ASP A 694 42.29 39.38 -9.71
C ASP A 694 43.07 39.39 -11.13
N PRO A 695 42.60 38.86 -12.34
CA PRO A 695 43.30 37.84 -13.21
C PRO A 695 43.36 38.21 -14.77
N PRO A 696 43.16 37.38 -15.86
CA PRO A 696 43.30 35.92 -16.26
C PRO A 696 43.96 35.64 -17.69
N GLN A 697 43.86 34.41 -18.30
CA GLN A 697 43.64 34.03 -19.77
C GLN A 697 44.43 32.85 -20.48
N ARG A 698 43.69 31.90 -21.13
CA ARG A 698 43.84 31.19 -22.49
C ARG A 698 45.09 30.32 -22.90
N ASP A 699 45.19 29.50 -24.00
CA ASP A 699 44.40 29.16 -25.25
C ASP A 699 44.72 27.72 -25.89
N PRO A 700 44.12 27.22 -27.03
CA PRO A 700 44.12 25.78 -27.52
C PRO A 700 44.69 25.43 -28.96
N GLU A 701 44.74 24.13 -29.39
CA GLU A 701 44.98 23.67 -30.81
C GLU A 701 44.44 22.26 -31.25
N ASN A 702 44.42 21.90 -32.57
CA ASN A 702 43.80 20.68 -33.21
C ASN A 702 44.24 20.39 -34.70
N PRO A 703 44.24 19.14 -35.25
CA PRO A 703 44.12 18.87 -36.71
C PRO A 703 43.25 17.65 -37.20
N VAL A 704 43.02 17.53 -38.54
CA VAL A 704 41.87 16.80 -39.20
C VAL A 704 42.25 16.02 -40.51
N ARG A 705 41.46 15.00 -40.96
CA ARG A 705 41.14 14.50 -42.37
C ARG A 705 40.44 13.09 -42.38
N THR A 706 39.79 12.48 -43.42
CA THR A 706 39.46 12.77 -44.86
C THR A 706 38.22 11.96 -45.41
N THR A 707 37.47 12.56 -46.37
CA THR A 707 36.67 12.05 -47.55
C THR A 707 36.38 10.56 -47.88
N PRO A 708 35.15 10.25 -48.38
CA PRO A 708 34.80 9.08 -49.24
C PRO A 708 34.25 9.45 -50.66
N ASP A 709 34.14 8.48 -51.58
CA ASP A 709 33.45 8.62 -52.90
C ASP A 709 33.07 7.26 -53.55
N SER A 710 32.23 7.28 -54.61
CA SER A 710 31.80 6.17 -55.52
C SER A 710 30.67 5.21 -55.11
N TRP A 711 29.94 4.68 -56.12
CA TRP A 711 28.69 3.91 -55.99
C TRP A 711 28.90 2.41 -55.74
N THR A 712 28.11 1.83 -54.83
CA THR A 712 28.00 0.37 -54.59
C THR A 712 26.54 -0.05 -54.34
N CYS A 713 26.24 -1.34 -54.49
CA CYS A 713 24.98 -1.92 -53.98
C CYS A 713 24.93 -1.71 -52.46
N GLY A 714 23.75 -1.39 -51.90
CA GLY A 714 23.63 -0.89 -50.54
C GLY A 714 24.18 -1.83 -49.46
N LEU A 715 24.57 -1.27 -48.32
CA LEU A 715 24.65 -2.04 -47.09
C LEU A 715 23.23 -2.36 -46.63
N THR A 716 22.99 -3.61 -46.23
CA THR A 716 21.79 -3.94 -45.44
C THR A 716 21.71 -3.05 -44.20
N THR A 717 20.53 -2.89 -43.60
CA THR A 717 20.35 -2.16 -42.33
C THR A 717 21.31 -2.63 -41.23
N ASN A 718 21.73 -3.90 -41.29
CA ASN A 718 22.60 -4.55 -40.32
C ASN A 718 24.07 -4.65 -40.82
N GLY A 719 24.47 -3.79 -41.78
CA GLY A 719 25.86 -3.59 -42.20
C GLY A 719 26.47 -4.67 -43.11
N LYS A 720 25.70 -5.69 -43.53
CA LYS A 720 26.17 -6.78 -44.41
C LYS A 720 26.32 -6.35 -45.87
N ARG A 721 27.25 -6.98 -46.58
CA ARG A 721 27.69 -6.71 -47.96
C ARG A 721 27.49 -7.92 -48.87
N THR A 722 27.50 -7.69 -50.17
CA THR A 722 27.56 -8.75 -51.19
C THR A 722 28.78 -9.65 -50.96
N GLY A 723 28.57 -10.97 -50.88
CA GLY A 723 29.60 -11.96 -50.56
C GLY A 723 29.73 -12.32 -49.08
N ASP A 724 29.06 -11.58 -48.17
CA ASP A 724 28.96 -12.00 -46.77
C ASP A 724 28.10 -13.27 -46.66
N LYS A 725 28.47 -14.14 -45.72
CA LYS A 725 27.70 -15.35 -45.41
C LYS A 725 26.45 -15.01 -44.60
N CYS A 726 25.38 -15.76 -44.88
CA CYS A 726 24.07 -15.62 -44.28
C CYS A 726 23.44 -17.00 -44.07
N VAL A 727 22.33 -17.07 -43.34
CA VAL A 727 21.61 -18.33 -43.09
C VAL A 727 20.30 -18.36 -43.88
N VAL A 728 19.95 -19.51 -44.44
CA VAL A 728 18.68 -19.75 -45.16
C VAL A 728 18.05 -21.03 -44.61
N GLY A 729 16.80 -20.95 -44.16
CA GLY A 729 16.14 -21.98 -43.35
C GLY A 729 16.28 -21.71 -41.85
N ILE A 730 15.46 -22.42 -41.07
CA ILE A 730 15.40 -22.40 -39.59
C ILE A 730 15.68 -23.82 -39.10
N GLY A 731 16.01 -24.02 -37.81
CA GLY A 731 16.21 -25.35 -37.22
C GLY A 731 17.25 -26.21 -37.94
N ALA A 732 16.97 -27.51 -38.08
CA ALA A 732 17.82 -28.46 -38.81
C ALA A 732 17.90 -28.14 -40.31
N CYS A 733 16.94 -27.37 -40.83
CA CYS A 733 16.82 -26.98 -42.22
C CYS A 733 17.75 -25.81 -42.59
N ALA A 734 18.35 -25.14 -41.60
CA ALA A 734 19.27 -24.02 -41.78
C ALA A 734 20.55 -24.39 -42.55
N THR A 735 20.84 -23.64 -43.62
CA THR A 735 22.08 -23.74 -44.39
C THR A 735 22.82 -22.39 -44.47
N ILE A 736 24.11 -22.42 -44.80
CA ILE A 736 24.90 -21.19 -45.04
C ILE A 736 24.78 -20.76 -46.51
N GLY A 737 23.94 -19.75 -46.74
CA GLY A 737 23.84 -19.02 -48.01
C GLY A 737 24.86 -17.88 -48.14
N GLU A 738 24.68 -17.06 -49.17
CA GLU A 738 25.51 -15.87 -49.45
C GLU A 738 24.63 -14.68 -49.89
N TYR A 739 25.00 -13.48 -49.46
CA TYR A 739 24.32 -12.24 -49.87
C TYR A 739 24.69 -11.86 -51.31
N VAL A 740 23.69 -11.75 -52.19
CA VAL A 740 23.86 -11.39 -53.61
C VAL A 740 22.92 -10.24 -54.02
N CYS A 741 23.38 -9.33 -54.89
CA CYS A 741 22.51 -8.30 -55.46
C CYS A 741 21.86 -8.81 -56.76
N THR A 742 20.53 -8.80 -56.80
CA THR A 742 19.73 -9.16 -57.99
C THR A 742 19.19 -7.91 -58.66
N THR A 743 18.76 -8.01 -59.93
CA THR A 743 18.22 -6.86 -60.69
C THR A 743 16.84 -6.38 -60.22
N ALA A 744 16.30 -6.93 -59.14
CA ALA A 744 14.99 -6.59 -58.56
C ALA A 744 15.09 -5.86 -57.21
N SER A 745 16.29 -5.68 -56.65
CA SER A 745 16.50 -5.09 -55.32
C SER A 745 17.63 -4.06 -55.31
N THR A 746 17.48 -3.00 -54.52
CA THR A 746 18.53 -2.00 -54.22
C THR A 746 19.47 -2.45 -53.08
N GLN A 747 19.16 -3.58 -52.44
CA GLN A 747 19.84 -4.17 -51.28
C GLN A 747 20.27 -5.62 -51.59
N PRO A 748 21.44 -6.10 -51.14
CA PRO A 748 21.83 -7.50 -51.29
C PRO A 748 20.91 -8.41 -50.49
N MET A 749 20.48 -9.51 -51.11
CA MET A 749 19.54 -10.49 -50.56
C MET A 749 20.24 -11.84 -50.34
N CYS A 750 19.92 -12.51 -49.24
CA CYS A 750 20.50 -13.82 -48.90
C CYS A 750 19.95 -14.91 -49.83
N VAL A 751 20.84 -15.74 -50.41
CA VAL A 751 20.46 -16.85 -51.29
C VAL A 751 21.20 -18.13 -50.90
N GLY A 752 20.47 -19.24 -50.80
CA GLY A 752 20.94 -20.55 -50.38
C GLY A 752 19.85 -21.61 -50.64
N VAL A 753 20.15 -22.88 -50.37
CA VAL A 753 19.21 -24.01 -50.56
C VAL A 753 19.10 -24.77 -49.22
N PRO A 754 17.96 -24.71 -48.52
CA PRO A 754 17.75 -25.42 -47.25
C PRO A 754 18.06 -26.92 -47.32
N ASN A 755 18.30 -27.54 -46.16
CA ASN A 755 18.39 -29.00 -46.08
C ASN A 755 17.02 -29.65 -46.40
N LEU A 756 17.03 -30.95 -46.65
CA LEU A 756 15.80 -31.72 -46.86
C LEU A 756 15.10 -32.00 -45.52
N PRO A 757 13.76 -31.95 -45.47
CA PRO A 757 12.99 -32.19 -44.25
C PRO A 757 13.12 -33.64 -43.78
N GLN A 758 13.10 -33.83 -42.48
CA GLN A 758 13.09 -35.13 -41.80
C GLN A 758 11.77 -35.31 -41.02
N GLN A 759 11.73 -36.29 -40.12
CA GLN A 759 10.61 -36.49 -39.21
C GLN A 759 10.78 -35.58 -37.98
N GLU A 760 9.66 -35.03 -37.50
CA GLU A 760 9.55 -34.27 -36.26
C GLU A 760 9.91 -35.12 -35.02
N LEU A 761 10.43 -34.49 -33.95
CA LEU A 761 10.94 -35.13 -32.74
C LEU A 761 10.54 -34.36 -31.47
N CYS A 762 9.74 -35.01 -30.64
CA CYS A 762 9.19 -34.42 -29.42
C CYS A 762 10.28 -33.99 -28.43
N GLY A 763 10.32 -32.72 -28.07
CA GLY A 763 11.16 -32.16 -27.01
C GLY A 763 12.61 -31.84 -27.42
N ASP A 764 12.93 -31.76 -28.71
CA ASP A 764 14.25 -31.32 -29.18
C ASP A 764 14.32 -29.81 -29.54
N PHE A 765 13.16 -29.15 -29.70
CA PHE A 765 12.99 -27.73 -30.01
C PHE A 765 13.57 -27.31 -31.37
N VAL A 766 13.61 -28.21 -32.35
CA VAL A 766 14.17 -27.98 -33.68
C VAL A 766 13.14 -28.21 -34.79
N ASP A 767 12.95 -27.22 -35.66
CA ASP A 767 12.21 -27.40 -36.93
C ASP A 767 12.93 -28.46 -37.79
N ASN A 768 12.46 -29.69 -37.64
CA ASN A 768 13.04 -30.90 -38.21
C ASN A 768 12.41 -31.24 -39.57
N ASN A 769 11.18 -30.77 -39.84
CA ASN A 769 10.44 -31.03 -41.09
C ASN A 769 10.29 -29.81 -42.03
N CYS A 770 10.97 -28.69 -41.70
CA CYS A 770 11.10 -27.46 -42.49
C CYS A 770 9.80 -26.71 -42.77
N ASN A 771 8.78 -26.83 -41.91
CA ASN A 771 7.47 -26.20 -42.13
C ASN A 771 7.30 -24.85 -41.42
N GLY A 772 8.23 -24.47 -40.54
CA GLY A 772 8.20 -23.22 -39.77
C GLY A 772 7.65 -23.33 -38.35
N TYR A 773 7.33 -24.54 -37.88
CA TYR A 773 6.98 -24.84 -36.48
C TYR A 773 8.08 -25.69 -35.83
N VAL A 774 7.96 -25.91 -34.52
CA VAL A 774 8.81 -26.82 -33.73
C VAL A 774 7.90 -27.63 -32.80
N ASP A 775 8.22 -28.90 -32.57
CA ASP A 775 7.49 -29.72 -31.61
C ASP A 775 6.16 -30.29 -32.18
N GLU A 776 5.79 -29.99 -33.44
CA GLU A 776 4.38 -29.91 -33.81
C GLU A 776 3.76 -31.25 -34.26
N GLY A 777 2.52 -31.48 -33.81
CA GLY A 777 1.85 -32.77 -33.94
C GLY A 777 2.05 -33.69 -32.73
N PHE A 778 2.87 -33.28 -31.75
CA PHE A 778 2.91 -33.89 -30.43
C PHE A 778 2.00 -33.14 -29.45
N GLU A 779 1.07 -33.87 -28.84
CA GLU A 779 0.26 -33.37 -27.72
C GLU A 779 1.15 -33.33 -26.47
N VAL A 780 1.96 -32.29 -26.29
CA VAL A 780 2.80 -32.03 -25.10
C VAL A 780 2.12 -31.00 -24.21
N GLY A 781 2.24 -31.14 -22.88
CA GLY A 781 1.67 -30.21 -21.91
C GLY A 781 0.14 -30.24 -21.82
N GLN A 782 -0.53 -31.19 -22.51
CA GLN A 782 -1.97 -31.36 -22.40
C GLN A 782 -2.32 -32.10 -21.11
N PRO A 783 -3.43 -31.76 -20.43
CA PRO A 783 -3.87 -32.45 -19.24
C PRO A 783 -4.25 -33.89 -19.58
N CYS A 784 -3.67 -34.84 -18.87
CA CYS A 784 -3.98 -36.27 -18.99
C CYS A 784 -4.27 -36.86 -17.61
N THR A 785 -5.18 -37.82 -17.55
CA THR A 785 -5.60 -38.46 -16.30
C THR A 785 -5.25 -39.95 -16.32
N THR A 786 -4.79 -40.46 -15.18
CA THR A 786 -4.51 -41.88 -14.97
C THR A 786 -5.21 -42.35 -13.70
N GLY A 787 -6.07 -43.38 -13.82
CA GLY A 787 -6.93 -43.85 -12.73
C GLY A 787 -8.42 -43.68 -13.04
N LEU A 788 -9.25 -43.97 -12.03
CA LEU A 788 -10.70 -43.78 -11.98
C LEU A 788 -11.08 -43.29 -10.56
N GLY A 789 -12.25 -42.69 -10.39
CA GLY A 789 -12.68 -42.17 -9.08
C GLY A 789 -11.71 -41.13 -8.50
N VAL A 790 -11.49 -41.17 -7.18
CA VAL A 790 -10.46 -40.34 -6.51
C VAL A 790 -9.03 -40.86 -6.74
N CYS A 791 -8.87 -42.04 -7.35
CA CYS A 791 -7.59 -42.54 -7.80
C CYS A 791 -7.12 -41.90 -9.13
N VAL A 792 -7.89 -40.96 -9.69
CA VAL A 792 -7.48 -40.13 -10.83
C VAL A 792 -6.34 -39.21 -10.42
N MET A 793 -5.14 -39.52 -10.90
CA MET A 793 -4.02 -38.59 -10.92
C MET A 793 -3.99 -37.85 -12.24
N SER A 794 -4.18 -36.54 -12.17
CA SER A 794 -3.86 -35.60 -13.25
C SER A 794 -2.35 -35.48 -13.41
N GLY A 795 -1.92 -35.44 -14.66
CA GLY A 795 -0.56 -35.12 -15.07
C GLY A 795 -0.58 -34.38 -16.39
N VAL A 796 0.61 -34.18 -16.97
CA VAL A 796 0.77 -33.60 -18.30
C VAL A 796 1.35 -34.64 -19.26
N THR A 797 0.96 -34.52 -20.53
CA THR A 797 1.58 -35.31 -21.59
C THR A 797 3.02 -34.84 -21.82
N VAL A 798 3.98 -35.72 -21.60
CA VAL A 798 5.42 -35.51 -21.81
C VAL A 798 5.92 -36.35 -22.98
N CYS A 799 7.04 -35.97 -23.58
CA CYS A 799 7.65 -36.73 -24.68
C CYS A 799 8.08 -38.14 -24.25
N THR A 800 7.88 -39.13 -25.12
CA THR A 800 8.38 -40.49 -24.90
C THR A 800 9.92 -40.51 -24.93
N PRO A 801 10.58 -41.47 -24.24
CA PRO A 801 12.06 -41.54 -24.19
C PRO A 801 12.78 -41.79 -25.53
N ASP A 802 12.05 -41.98 -26.62
CA ASP A 802 12.55 -42.08 -28.00
C ASP A 802 12.23 -40.84 -28.87
N ALA A 803 11.54 -39.84 -28.31
CA ALA A 803 11.06 -38.61 -28.97
C ALA A 803 10.07 -38.84 -30.14
N LEU A 804 9.44 -40.01 -30.24
CA LEU A 804 8.52 -40.38 -31.34
C LEU A 804 7.02 -40.30 -30.97
N GLY A 805 6.68 -39.82 -29.77
CA GLY A 805 5.31 -39.67 -29.29
C GLY A 805 5.25 -38.99 -27.92
N THR A 806 4.06 -38.99 -27.31
CA THR A 806 3.84 -38.49 -25.95
C THR A 806 3.21 -39.55 -25.04
N THR A 807 3.36 -39.37 -23.73
CA THR A 807 2.85 -40.22 -22.65
C THR A 807 2.46 -39.35 -21.46
N CYS A 808 1.49 -39.77 -20.64
CA CYS A 808 1.23 -39.07 -19.38
C CYS A 808 2.40 -39.25 -18.40
N ASP A 809 2.75 -38.21 -17.63
CA ASP A 809 3.74 -38.29 -16.54
C ASP A 809 3.16 -38.73 -15.19
N ALA A 810 1.83 -38.66 -15.04
CA ALA A 810 1.12 -39.12 -13.85
C ALA A 810 1.39 -40.60 -13.53
N SER A 811 1.49 -40.88 -12.23
CA SER A 811 1.51 -42.25 -11.68
C SER A 811 0.39 -42.36 -10.64
N PRO A 812 -0.47 -43.39 -10.70
CA PRO A 812 -1.62 -43.51 -9.82
C PRO A 812 -1.22 -43.67 -8.34
N ILE A 813 -2.05 -43.16 -7.45
CA ILE A 813 -1.89 -43.31 -5.98
C ILE A 813 -2.01 -44.81 -5.62
N PRO A 814 -1.22 -45.34 -4.67
CA PRO A 814 -1.45 -46.68 -4.13
C PRO A 814 -2.85 -46.76 -3.49
N PRO A 815 -3.66 -47.78 -3.80
CA PRO A 815 -5.03 -47.88 -3.28
C PRO A 815 -5.04 -47.96 -1.76
N THR A 816 -6.08 -47.41 -1.15
CA THR A 816 -6.23 -47.38 0.31
C THR A 816 -7.13 -48.53 0.78
N VAL A 817 -7.91 -48.35 1.85
CA VAL A 817 -8.90 -49.33 2.30
C VAL A 817 -10.25 -48.65 2.22
N GLU A 818 -11.21 -49.31 1.60
CA GLU A 818 -12.56 -48.78 1.38
C GLU A 818 -13.20 -48.28 2.68
N LYS A 819 -13.93 -47.17 2.57
CA LYS A 819 -14.67 -46.56 3.67
C LYS A 819 -16.18 -46.79 3.50
N CYS A 820 -16.89 -46.75 4.61
CA CYS A 820 -18.33 -46.95 4.63
C CYS A 820 -19.05 -45.59 4.65
N GLY A 821 -19.74 -45.28 3.56
CA GLY A 821 -20.71 -44.20 3.47
C GLY A 821 -20.13 -42.83 3.12
N ASP A 822 -18.94 -42.79 2.51
CA ASP A 822 -18.45 -41.57 1.83
C ASP A 822 -18.80 -41.55 0.33
N GLY A 823 -19.20 -42.70 -0.25
CA GLY A 823 -19.64 -42.78 -1.65
C GLY A 823 -18.49 -42.70 -2.66
N VAL A 824 -17.27 -43.07 -2.24
CA VAL A 824 -16.03 -42.87 -2.98
C VAL A 824 -15.26 -44.18 -3.12
N ASP A 825 -14.91 -44.55 -4.35
CA ASP A 825 -13.98 -45.64 -4.69
C ASP A 825 -12.57 -45.31 -4.14
N ASN A 826 -12.26 -45.79 -2.92
CA ASN A 826 -11.00 -45.53 -2.20
C ASN A 826 -9.94 -46.64 -2.40
N ASP A 827 -10.36 -47.79 -2.92
CA ASP A 827 -9.59 -49.02 -3.21
C ASP A 827 -9.24 -49.17 -4.71
N CYS A 828 -9.87 -48.37 -5.59
CA CYS A 828 -9.64 -48.26 -7.04
C CYS A 828 -10.11 -49.49 -7.87
N ASP A 829 -11.07 -50.25 -7.35
CA ASP A 829 -11.67 -51.46 -7.96
C ASP A 829 -12.78 -51.12 -8.97
N GLY A 830 -13.51 -50.02 -8.73
CA GLY A 830 -14.57 -49.50 -9.60
C GLY A 830 -16.01 -49.75 -9.12
N GLU A 831 -16.22 -50.37 -7.96
CA GLU A 831 -17.44 -50.20 -7.15
C GLU A 831 -17.26 -49.04 -6.13
N THR A 832 -18.17 -48.87 -5.17
CA THR A 832 -18.14 -47.79 -4.15
C THR A 832 -18.86 -48.25 -2.88
N ASP A 833 -18.30 -47.98 -1.69
CA ASP A 833 -18.81 -48.44 -0.39
C ASP A 833 -18.97 -49.98 -0.32
N GLU A 834 -18.26 -50.75 -1.14
CA GLU A 834 -18.44 -52.21 -1.23
C GLU A 834 -17.82 -52.97 -0.05
N GLY A 835 -18.13 -54.27 0.04
CA GLY A 835 -17.82 -55.08 1.23
C GLY A 835 -18.66 -54.74 2.49
N PHE A 836 -19.20 -53.52 2.61
CA PHE A 836 -20.06 -53.10 3.72
C PHE A 836 -21.52 -53.53 3.53
N LEU A 837 -22.09 -54.20 4.53
CA LEU A 837 -23.48 -54.70 4.50
C LEU A 837 -24.53 -53.63 4.87
N VAL A 838 -24.36 -52.40 4.40
CA VAL A 838 -25.23 -51.25 4.72
C VAL A 838 -26.70 -51.56 4.35
N GLY A 839 -27.64 -51.17 5.21
CA GLY A 839 -29.07 -51.45 5.06
C GLY A 839 -29.49 -52.90 5.33
N SER A 840 -28.55 -53.82 5.58
CA SER A 840 -28.89 -55.21 5.94
C SER A 840 -29.49 -55.31 7.35
N PRO A 841 -30.46 -56.21 7.57
CA PRO A 841 -31.05 -56.40 8.90
C PRO A 841 -30.06 -57.07 9.86
N CYS A 842 -30.04 -56.58 11.10
CA CYS A 842 -29.18 -57.04 12.18
C CYS A 842 -29.96 -57.05 13.51
N ILE A 843 -29.33 -57.53 14.60
CA ILE A 843 -29.98 -57.67 15.91
C ILE A 843 -29.24 -56.87 16.97
N ILE A 844 -29.98 -56.05 17.71
CA ILE A 844 -29.49 -55.20 18.80
C ILE A 844 -29.85 -55.86 20.14
N GLY A 845 -28.92 -55.80 21.11
CA GLY A 845 -29.11 -56.35 22.45
C GLY A 845 -28.83 -57.85 22.56
N LYS A 846 -29.35 -58.46 23.62
CA LYS A 846 -29.24 -59.91 23.90
C LYS A 846 -30.57 -60.43 24.44
N ALA A 847 -30.93 -61.65 24.07
CA ALA A 847 -32.17 -62.28 24.50
C ALA A 847 -32.31 -62.27 26.04
N PRO A 848 -33.47 -61.89 26.60
CA PRO A 848 -34.76 -61.71 25.92
C PRO A 848 -34.97 -60.33 25.25
N CYS A 849 -34.15 -59.32 25.58
CA CYS A 849 -34.32 -57.93 25.13
C CYS A 849 -33.58 -57.67 23.80
N ALA A 850 -33.95 -58.41 22.75
CA ALA A 850 -33.32 -58.31 21.43
C ALA A 850 -34.31 -57.73 20.40
N SER A 851 -33.91 -56.67 19.71
CA SER A 851 -34.68 -56.00 18.63
C SER A 851 -34.00 -56.17 17.27
N GLU A 852 -34.79 -56.08 16.19
CA GLU A 852 -34.25 -55.95 14.83
C GLU A 852 -33.83 -54.49 14.59
N GLY A 853 -32.68 -54.31 13.96
CA GLY A 853 -32.15 -53.02 13.50
C GLY A 853 -31.57 -53.15 12.09
N ILE A 854 -30.97 -52.07 11.59
CA ILE A 854 -30.27 -52.05 10.29
C ILE A 854 -28.79 -51.72 10.49
N LEU A 855 -27.93 -52.30 9.67
CA LEU A 855 -26.52 -51.92 9.61
C LEU A 855 -26.40 -50.56 8.93
N LEU A 856 -25.85 -49.59 9.66
CA LEU A 856 -25.39 -48.31 9.12
C LEU A 856 -23.87 -48.23 9.26
N CYS A 857 -23.23 -47.33 8.53
CA CYS A 857 -21.81 -47.07 8.72
C CYS A 857 -21.53 -46.54 10.13
N ALA A 858 -20.46 -47.04 10.74
CA ALA A 858 -20.05 -46.61 12.07
C ALA A 858 -19.30 -45.26 11.98
N PRO A 859 -19.23 -44.47 13.08
CA PRO A 859 -18.50 -43.21 13.09
C PRO A 859 -16.98 -43.30 12.87
N ASP A 860 -16.43 -44.51 12.74
CA ASP A 860 -15.04 -44.75 12.35
C ASP A 860 -14.81 -44.83 10.84
N GLY A 861 -15.89 -44.87 10.03
CA GLY A 861 -15.83 -45.02 8.57
C GLY A 861 -15.29 -46.38 8.08
N LEU A 862 -14.93 -47.30 8.96
CA LEU A 862 -14.23 -48.56 8.65
C LEU A 862 -15.02 -49.80 9.06
N THR A 863 -16.17 -49.64 9.74
CA THR A 863 -17.05 -50.74 10.15
C THR A 863 -18.53 -50.39 9.94
N THR A 864 -19.39 -51.40 9.99
CA THR A 864 -20.85 -51.20 10.11
C THR A 864 -21.31 -51.47 11.54
N THR A 865 -22.18 -50.60 12.06
CA THR A 865 -22.82 -50.71 13.38
C THR A 865 -24.32 -50.94 13.21
N CYS A 866 -24.89 -51.81 14.05
CA CYS A 866 -26.33 -52.07 14.04
C CYS A 866 -27.08 -50.96 14.79
N VAL A 867 -27.97 -50.26 14.10
CA VAL A 867 -28.73 -49.10 14.61
C VAL A 867 -30.24 -49.38 14.51
N GLY A 868 -30.98 -49.00 15.56
CA GLY A 868 -32.39 -49.31 15.75
C GLY A 868 -32.79 -49.14 17.22
N ASP A 869 -34.08 -49.27 17.52
CA ASP A 869 -34.61 -48.99 18.86
C ASP A 869 -34.08 -49.98 19.91
N ILE A 870 -33.48 -49.44 20.98
CA ILE A 870 -32.97 -50.20 22.13
C ILE A 870 -34.13 -50.46 23.12
N PRO A 871 -34.53 -51.71 23.37
CA PRO A 871 -35.63 -52.00 24.28
C PRO A 871 -35.24 -51.71 25.73
N THR A 872 -36.05 -50.88 26.42
CA THR A 872 -35.94 -50.71 27.87
C THR A 872 -36.52 -51.92 28.60
N CYS A 873 -35.69 -52.62 29.37
CA CYS A 873 -36.12 -53.77 30.17
C CYS A 873 -36.04 -53.41 31.66
N ASP A 874 -37.21 -53.22 32.28
CA ASP A 874 -37.40 -52.91 33.70
C ASP A 874 -37.52 -54.21 34.53
N ASP A 875 -37.04 -54.22 35.78
CA ASP A 875 -36.59 -55.46 36.44
C ASP A 875 -37.38 -55.84 37.73
N GLY A 876 -38.18 -56.91 37.62
CA GLY A 876 -38.86 -57.60 38.72
C GLY A 876 -40.26 -57.07 39.09
N GLN A 877 -41.13 -57.80 39.80
CA GLN A 877 -41.13 -59.17 40.35
C GLN A 877 -42.61 -59.68 40.34
N ALA A 878 -43.01 -60.94 40.61
CA ALA A 878 -42.35 -62.11 41.21
C ALA A 878 -43.01 -63.44 40.75
N GLU A 879 -42.40 -64.55 41.16
CA GLU A 879 -42.79 -65.98 41.09
C GLU A 879 -44.25 -66.36 40.74
N THR A 880 -44.45 -67.26 39.74
CA THR A 880 -44.72 -68.72 39.97
C THR A 880 -45.06 -69.51 38.69
N GLY A 881 -44.62 -70.78 38.61
CA GLY A 881 -45.47 -71.90 38.15
C GLY A 881 -45.95 -72.05 36.69
N THR A 882 -45.06 -72.39 35.76
CA THR A 882 -45.26 -73.32 34.61
C THR A 882 -46.35 -73.07 33.52
N ALA A 883 -45.86 -72.99 32.27
CA ALA A 883 -46.45 -73.48 31.00
C ALA A 883 -47.60 -72.71 30.26
N SER A 884 -47.21 -72.06 29.15
CA SER A 884 -47.77 -72.03 27.76
C SER A 884 -49.27 -72.32 27.46
N PRO A 885 -49.82 -71.79 26.32
CA PRO A 885 -49.57 -70.51 25.63
C PRO A 885 -50.87 -69.87 25.01
N HIS A 886 -50.70 -68.85 24.14
CA HIS A 886 -51.56 -68.33 23.03
C HIS A 886 -52.25 -66.94 23.11
N SER A 887 -52.12 -66.24 21.97
CA SER A 887 -53.04 -65.31 21.26
C SER A 887 -53.50 -63.99 21.90
N ASP A 888 -53.04 -62.88 21.29
CA ASP A 888 -53.82 -61.96 20.40
C ASP A 888 -55.24 -61.48 20.80
N PRO A 889 -55.67 -60.27 20.36
CA PRO A 889 -54.88 -59.05 20.06
C PRO A 889 -55.60 -57.72 20.45
N GLU A 890 -55.05 -56.59 19.97
CA GLU A 890 -55.80 -55.36 19.58
C GLU A 890 -56.23 -54.34 20.69
N PRO A 891 -56.57 -53.06 20.35
CA PRO A 891 -55.67 -51.96 20.74
C PRO A 891 -56.37 -50.69 21.30
N GLY A 892 -55.59 -49.63 21.58
CA GLY A 892 -56.07 -48.27 21.28
C GLY A 892 -55.55 -47.08 22.10
N LYS A 893 -55.05 -46.09 21.35
CA LYS A 893 -55.46 -44.67 21.37
C LYS A 893 -54.90 -43.64 22.39
N ASP A 894 -54.50 -42.52 21.77
CA ASP A 894 -54.68 -41.10 22.12
C ASP A 894 -54.15 -40.55 23.46
N GLY A 895 -53.39 -39.42 23.40
CA GLY A 895 -53.19 -38.56 24.58
C GLY A 895 -51.98 -37.61 24.55
N CYS A 896 -52.12 -36.43 23.95
CA CYS A 896 -51.13 -35.34 24.09
C CYS A 896 -51.16 -34.71 25.51
N VAL A 897 -50.06 -34.09 25.95
CA VAL A 897 -49.98 -32.66 26.38
C VAL A 897 -48.57 -32.34 26.94
N ALA A 898 -48.16 -31.07 26.82
CA ALA A 898 -46.80 -30.56 27.04
C ALA A 898 -46.52 -30.02 28.47
N THR A 899 -45.36 -29.33 28.61
CA THR A 899 -44.96 -28.30 29.59
C THR A 899 -44.00 -28.64 30.77
N SER A 900 -42.73 -28.25 30.57
CA SER A 900 -41.96 -27.28 31.38
C SER A 900 -41.27 -27.64 32.73
N ASN A 901 -40.02 -27.15 32.81
CA ASN A 901 -39.29 -26.55 33.97
C ASN A 901 -38.36 -27.39 34.90
N ASN A 902 -37.16 -26.82 35.06
CA ASN A 902 -35.90 -27.21 35.75
C ASN A 902 -35.87 -26.97 37.29
N PRO A 903 -34.75 -27.29 38.04
CA PRO A 903 -33.61 -28.20 37.80
C PRO A 903 -33.55 -29.34 38.87
N PRO A 904 -32.78 -29.41 40.01
CA PRO A 904 -31.57 -28.70 40.55
C PRO A 904 -30.40 -29.57 41.17
N ILE A 905 -29.19 -28.96 41.23
CA ILE A 905 -28.21 -28.99 42.37
C ILE A 905 -27.23 -30.19 42.65
N PHE A 906 -25.92 -29.84 42.61
CA PHE A 906 -24.73 -30.32 43.39
C PHE A 906 -24.16 -31.75 43.24
N LEU A 907 -22.89 -31.83 42.78
CA LEU A 907 -21.74 -32.07 43.70
C LEU A 907 -20.39 -31.52 43.16
N LEU A 908 -19.25 -31.91 43.77
CA LEU A 908 -18.14 -30.98 44.14
C LEU A 908 -16.86 -31.72 44.57
N PHE A 909 -15.64 -31.37 44.07
CA PHE A 909 -14.29 -31.38 44.74
C PHE A 909 -13.19 -30.83 43.76
N LEU A 910 -12.41 -29.74 43.96
CA LEU A 910 -11.37 -29.32 44.96
C LEU A 910 -10.03 -30.09 44.87
N ILE A 911 -8.86 -29.49 44.52
CA ILE A 911 -7.96 -28.57 45.28
C ILE A 911 -6.88 -27.96 44.31
N LEU A 912 -6.62 -26.64 44.20
CA LEU A 912 -5.72 -25.74 44.97
C LEU A 912 -4.19 -26.01 44.80
N LEU A 913 -3.22 -25.08 44.65
CA LEU A 913 -3.03 -23.61 44.91
C LEU A 913 -2.21 -22.94 43.74
N ALA A 914 -2.26 -21.63 43.39
CA ALA A 914 -2.06 -20.34 44.11
C ALA A 914 -0.57 -20.04 44.47
N SER A 915 0.00 -18.80 44.45
CA SER A 915 -0.46 -17.45 44.00
C SER A 915 0.61 -16.36 44.26
N SER A 916 0.64 -15.25 43.50
CA SER A 916 1.13 -13.93 43.96
C SER A 916 0.59 -12.75 43.11
N ARG A 917 0.52 -11.53 43.69
CA ARG A 917 0.00 -10.29 43.06
C ARG A 917 0.94 -9.11 43.33
N ARG A 918 0.91 -8.09 42.44
CA ARG A 918 0.81 -6.61 42.68
C ARG A 918 1.84 -5.73 41.96
N LEU A 919 1.40 -4.46 41.78
CA LEU A 919 2.13 -3.25 41.35
C LEU A 919 2.40 -3.20 39.84
N LEU A 920 2.41 -2.02 39.18
CA LEU A 920 2.38 -0.62 39.67
C LEU A 920 1.48 0.27 38.79
N SER A 921 1.33 1.55 39.15
CA SER A 921 0.62 2.58 38.38
C SER A 921 1.45 3.87 38.30
N ARG A 922 1.06 4.77 37.37
CA ARG A 922 1.76 6.01 36.94
C ARG A 922 2.98 5.79 36.04
N LEU A 923 2.92 6.36 34.84
CA LEU A 923 3.63 7.63 34.59
C LEU A 923 2.89 8.43 33.50
N SER A 924 2.91 9.75 33.64
CA SER A 924 2.46 10.71 32.63
C SER A 924 3.66 11.62 32.33
N ARG A 925 3.97 11.84 31.06
CA ARG A 925 4.82 12.94 30.63
C ARG A 925 4.63 13.25 29.16
#